data_AF-A0A3D6C4T7-F1
#
_entry.id   AF-A0A3D6C4T7-F1
#
_cell.length_a   1.000
_cell.length_b   1.000
_cell.length_c   1.000
_cell.angle_alpha   90.00
_cell.angle_beta   90.00
_cell.angle_gamma   90.00
#
_symmetry.space_group_name_H-M   'P 1'
#
loop_
_entity.id
_entity.type
_entity.pdbx_description
1 polymer ?
#
loop_
_entity_poly.entity_id
_entity_poly.type
_entity_poly.pdbx_seq_one_letter_code
_entity_poly.pdbx_strand_id
1 'polypeptide(L)'
;MSVSFHYGTLWDTRHIKEFPMQIIISHPADSEDRHRLYRFLYRIWTRESDRELPGTDHDTREIKDSLDRCATHFMALDNQGQIAGCVRTNRLSDGLPDQALRECLGLDNLGNLFNPENVVLISHLAISPAHRGGTVISLLLADLFRTLFENRANVAVCHCRLNLVSLYYRIGLRPYLPNFKLQDQLQVPLVGCINDREYLERAGSPLHALLPPDCNDRGWAAGLLSGSFPMFTGPEISDISTRNLWARLAHASPAGQQESGMKLFQGFSPEAVEGLLKQMPRIRLAQHEALQTGRGGEEAMGILISGSLGIGVGDVSDPHFVYVVQPGEPFGEQTALGRGRTRTVIVSLAESEVLLLPGRLMDRLAEKDRERALILYRNLLGILAERVEAANTVLAEHLSQKVRPDTRVHRPARHQAQSVRHAVNRRESYHYASLSDREGELDRLTRQARVAEALEVATLRKIGLTDGDCILDLGSGPGVTSMILARHFPGSRIHGVEPEDRLRHLAEERAKEQCPGRCTFHPGTAQAIPLPDNHADFSYARLLFQHIPDPLVCLEEMKRVTRPGGIVCILDVDDGTIFIHPVAPEWGAVERRVARAQAASGGDRHVGRKLLGFFDATGFSDIQLDVVPVTTQMLGPALFFDIVFGFKQQHLKRCNDWDDETAAVFSRIRSALGKPGAFASENMFVAHGMVGE
;
A
#
# COMPACT_ATOMS: atom_id res chain seq x y z
N MET A 1 -19.88 -28.20 -46.31
CA MET A 1 -21.28 -28.34 -45.84
C MET A 1 -21.38 -27.62 -44.51
N SER A 2 -21.97 -26.42 -44.51
CA SER A 2 -22.24 -25.64 -43.30
C SER A 2 -23.34 -26.32 -42.50
N VAL A 3 -22.99 -26.93 -41.36
CA VAL A 3 -23.97 -27.60 -40.52
C VAL A 3 -24.54 -26.57 -39.55
N SER A 4 -25.67 -25.99 -39.94
CA SER A 4 -26.53 -25.19 -39.08
C SER A 4 -27.27 -26.14 -38.14
N PHE A 5 -26.77 -26.37 -36.94
CA PHE A 5 -27.48 -27.17 -35.95
C PHE A 5 -28.59 -26.35 -35.29
N HIS A 6 -29.84 -26.63 -35.66
CA HIS A 6 -31.02 -26.29 -34.87
C HIS A 6 -31.28 -27.43 -33.86
N TYR A 7 -31.01 -27.19 -32.58
CA TYR A 7 -31.39 -28.11 -31.49
C TYR A 7 -32.28 -27.37 -30.46
N GLY A 8 -33.60 -27.58 -30.55
CA GLY A 8 -34.52 -27.48 -29.39
C GLY A 8 -34.44 -28.79 -28.58
N THR A 9 -34.87 -28.91 -27.32
CA THR A 9 -36.15 -28.46 -26.74
C THR A 9 -36.15 -28.50 -25.20
N LEU A 10 -35.16 -27.89 -24.54
CA LEU A 10 -35.20 -27.62 -23.08
C LEU A 10 -34.81 -26.16 -22.72
N TRP A 11 -34.45 -25.37 -23.73
CA TRP A 11 -33.91 -24.03 -23.62
C TRP A 11 -34.53 -23.13 -24.70
N ASP A 12 -35.85 -22.93 -24.63
CA ASP A 12 -36.57 -22.15 -25.63
C ASP A 12 -36.42 -20.64 -25.39
N THR A 13 -35.48 -20.01 -26.08
CA THR A 13 -35.34 -18.54 -26.10
C THR A 13 -36.42 -17.85 -26.96
N ARG A 14 -37.32 -18.59 -27.63
CA ARG A 14 -38.39 -18.02 -28.48
C ARG A 14 -39.47 -17.25 -27.71
N HIS A 15 -39.45 -17.27 -26.38
CA HIS A 15 -40.35 -16.45 -25.55
C HIS A 15 -39.80 -15.05 -25.20
N ILE A 16 -38.54 -14.75 -25.53
CA ILE A 16 -38.00 -13.39 -25.43
C ILE A 16 -38.24 -12.70 -26.78
N LYS A 17 -39.46 -12.19 -26.96
CA LYS A 17 -39.84 -11.43 -28.15
C LYS A 17 -38.96 -10.18 -28.24
N GLU A 18 -38.24 -10.07 -29.35
CA GLU A 18 -37.37 -8.97 -29.79
C GLU A 18 -35.96 -8.89 -29.18
N PHE A 19 -35.00 -9.71 -29.65
CA PHE A 19 -33.60 -9.27 -29.69
C PHE A 19 -32.89 -9.73 -30.98
N PRO A 20 -32.54 -8.82 -31.90
CA PRO A 20 -31.89 -9.13 -33.17
C PRO A 20 -30.36 -9.28 -33.09
N MET A 21 -29.84 -9.99 -32.08
CA MET A 21 -28.40 -10.26 -31.91
C MET A 21 -28.08 -11.73 -32.24
N GLN A 22 -27.11 -11.99 -33.13
CA GLN A 22 -26.65 -13.35 -33.46
C GLN A 22 -25.25 -13.59 -32.87
N ILE A 23 -25.04 -14.71 -32.19
CA ILE A 23 -23.69 -15.16 -31.77
C ILE A 23 -23.17 -16.17 -32.77
N ILE A 24 -21.92 -15.98 -33.19
CA ILE A 24 -21.18 -16.86 -34.08
C ILE A 24 -19.93 -17.35 -33.33
N ILE A 25 -19.73 -18.66 -33.34
CA ILE A 25 -18.51 -19.31 -32.83
C ILE A 25 -17.62 -19.61 -34.03
N SER A 26 -16.32 -19.33 -33.91
CA SER A 26 -15.33 -19.58 -34.96
C SER A 26 -14.11 -20.34 -34.41
N HIS A 27 -13.66 -21.34 -35.19
CA HIS A 27 -12.46 -22.16 -34.94
C HIS A 27 -11.53 -22.03 -36.15
N PRO A 28 -10.26 -21.61 -36.00
CA PRO A 28 -9.59 -21.15 -37.21
C PRO A 28 -8.26 -21.82 -37.60
N ALA A 29 -8.06 -21.84 -38.93
CA ALA A 29 -6.73 -21.80 -39.57
C ALA A 29 -6.54 -20.50 -40.38
N ASP A 30 -7.54 -20.00 -41.13
CA ASP A 30 -7.51 -18.66 -41.77
C ASP A 30 -8.90 -18.23 -42.32
N SER A 31 -9.64 -17.33 -41.66
CA SER A 31 -10.98 -16.88 -42.12
C SER A 31 -11.13 -15.35 -42.09
N GLU A 32 -11.90 -14.78 -43.01
CA GLU A 32 -12.15 -13.33 -43.11
C GLU A 32 -12.75 -12.73 -41.82
N ASP A 33 -13.58 -13.50 -41.11
CA ASP A 33 -14.16 -13.07 -39.84
C ASP A 33 -13.11 -12.87 -38.73
N ARG A 34 -11.98 -13.59 -38.75
CA ARG A 34 -10.86 -13.32 -37.82
C ARG A 34 -10.23 -11.96 -38.06
N HIS A 35 -9.99 -11.60 -39.32
CA HIS A 35 -9.49 -10.28 -39.65
C HIS A 35 -10.47 -9.16 -39.25
N ARG A 36 -11.78 -9.41 -39.35
CA ARG A 36 -12.80 -8.50 -38.82
C ARG A 36 -12.71 -8.37 -37.29
N LEU A 37 -12.50 -9.48 -36.59
CA LEU A 37 -12.30 -9.51 -35.14
C LEU A 37 -11.04 -8.76 -34.70
N TYR A 38 -9.91 -8.97 -35.38
CA TYR A 38 -8.64 -8.30 -35.05
C TYR A 38 -8.71 -6.79 -35.25
N ARG A 39 -9.38 -6.34 -36.31
CA ARG A 39 -9.66 -4.92 -36.53
C ARG A 39 -10.63 -4.36 -35.49
N PHE A 40 -11.60 -5.16 -35.05
CA PHE A 40 -12.49 -4.79 -33.96
C PHE A 40 -11.71 -4.59 -32.64
N LEU A 41 -10.85 -5.54 -32.27
CA LEU A 41 -10.02 -5.45 -31.06
C LEU A 41 -9.07 -4.25 -31.10
N TYR A 42 -8.41 -4.01 -32.25
CA TYR A 42 -7.59 -2.81 -32.48
C TYR A 42 -8.38 -1.52 -32.22
N ARG A 43 -9.59 -1.42 -32.74
CA ARG A 43 -10.46 -0.25 -32.53
C ARG A 43 -10.79 -0.07 -31.05
N ILE A 44 -11.19 -1.13 -30.35
CA ILE A 44 -11.60 -1.03 -28.94
C ILE A 44 -10.41 -0.75 -28.01
N TRP A 45 -9.27 -1.40 -28.24
CA TRP A 45 -8.16 -1.34 -27.30
C TRP A 45 -7.16 -0.24 -27.62
N THR A 46 -6.75 -0.09 -28.88
CA THR A 46 -5.77 0.92 -29.26
C THR A 46 -6.39 2.31 -29.43
N ARG A 47 -7.55 2.44 -30.09
CA ARG A 47 -8.16 3.76 -30.31
C ARG A 47 -9.01 4.26 -29.15
N GLU A 48 -9.74 3.38 -28.48
CA GLU A 48 -10.66 3.81 -27.40
C GLU A 48 -10.08 3.69 -26.00
N SER A 49 -9.14 2.76 -25.79
CA SER A 49 -8.63 2.44 -24.44
C SER A 49 -7.15 2.80 -24.23
N ASP A 50 -6.53 3.50 -25.19
CA ASP A 50 -5.11 3.89 -25.20
C ASP A 50 -4.17 2.72 -24.85
N ARG A 51 -4.52 1.51 -25.32
CA ARG A 51 -3.86 0.24 -25.00
C ARG A 51 -3.02 -0.21 -26.19
N GLU A 52 -1.71 -0.27 -26.00
CA GLU A 52 -0.77 -0.82 -26.98
C GLU A 52 -0.47 -2.28 -26.58
N LEU A 53 -1.04 -3.25 -27.30
CA LEU A 53 -0.90 -4.66 -26.96
C LEU A 53 0.22 -5.33 -27.77
N PRO A 54 0.91 -6.35 -27.21
CA PRO A 54 1.79 -7.20 -27.99
C PRO A 54 1.05 -7.77 -29.20
N GLY A 55 1.65 -7.66 -30.39
CA GLY A 55 1.02 -8.10 -31.64
C GLY A 55 0.04 -7.09 -32.27
N THR A 56 0.07 -5.83 -31.82
CA THR A 56 -0.58 -4.72 -32.52
C THR A 56 0.18 -4.38 -33.79
N ASP A 57 -0.50 -4.40 -34.93
CA ASP A 57 0.00 -3.94 -36.22
C ASP A 57 -0.78 -2.68 -36.62
N HIS A 58 -0.11 -1.54 -36.63
CA HIS A 58 -0.72 -0.25 -36.96
C HIS A 58 -0.97 -0.06 -38.45
N ASP A 59 -0.23 -0.78 -39.31
CA ASP A 59 -0.38 -0.71 -40.76
C ASP A 59 -1.65 -1.44 -41.19
N THR A 60 -1.85 -2.66 -40.69
CA THR A 60 -3.08 -3.43 -40.96
C THR A 60 -4.23 -3.08 -40.02
N ARG A 61 -3.94 -2.36 -38.92
CA ARG A 61 -4.88 -2.01 -37.84
C ARG A 61 -5.49 -3.25 -37.20
N GLU A 62 -4.67 -4.27 -36.96
CA GLU A 62 -5.06 -5.55 -36.39
C GLU A 62 -4.30 -5.81 -35.09
N ILE A 63 -4.93 -6.51 -34.15
CA ILE A 63 -4.24 -7.08 -32.97
C ILE A 63 -4.29 -8.60 -33.12
N LYS A 64 -3.12 -9.23 -33.22
CA LYS A 64 -2.96 -10.69 -33.33
C LYS A 64 -1.90 -11.17 -32.37
N ASP A 65 -2.18 -12.23 -31.63
CA ASP A 65 -1.17 -12.85 -30.78
C ASP A 65 -1.00 -14.34 -31.09
N SER A 66 0.02 -14.93 -30.46
CA SER A 66 0.35 -16.34 -30.66
C SER A 66 -0.70 -17.31 -30.11
N LEU A 67 -1.61 -16.86 -29.23
CA LEU A 67 -2.71 -17.68 -28.68
C LEU A 67 -3.85 -17.85 -29.68
N ASP A 68 -3.94 -16.98 -30.68
CA ASP A 68 -5.03 -17.06 -31.66
C ASP A 68 -4.99 -18.33 -32.53
N ARG A 69 -3.87 -19.07 -32.56
CA ARG A 69 -3.75 -20.33 -33.32
C ARG A 69 -4.52 -21.49 -32.70
N CYS A 70 -4.62 -21.52 -31.38
CA CYS A 70 -5.29 -22.57 -30.60
C CYS A 70 -6.52 -22.04 -29.86
N ALA A 71 -7.05 -20.89 -30.31
CA ALA A 71 -8.16 -20.24 -29.66
C ALA A 71 -9.51 -20.65 -30.24
N THR A 72 -10.53 -20.65 -29.38
CA THR A 72 -11.93 -20.56 -29.82
C THR A 72 -12.39 -19.12 -29.63
N HIS A 73 -12.86 -18.49 -30.71
CA HIS A 73 -13.35 -17.12 -30.67
C HIS A 73 -14.87 -17.08 -30.79
N PHE A 74 -15.48 -16.34 -29.86
CA PHE A 74 -16.90 -16.06 -29.83
C PHE A 74 -17.11 -14.62 -30.28
N MET A 75 -18.03 -14.39 -31.19
CA MET A 75 -18.33 -13.07 -31.73
C MET A 75 -19.84 -12.86 -31.79
N ALA A 76 -20.31 -11.77 -31.20
CA ALA A 76 -21.69 -11.33 -31.27
C ALA A 76 -21.83 -10.28 -32.38
N LEU A 77 -22.75 -10.51 -33.31
CA LEU A 77 -23.09 -9.62 -34.40
C LEU A 77 -24.42 -8.92 -34.14
N ASP A 78 -24.47 -7.62 -34.41
CA ASP A 78 -25.71 -6.84 -34.43
C ASP A 78 -26.51 -7.09 -35.72
N ASN A 79 -27.68 -6.47 -35.82
CA ASN A 79 -28.60 -6.59 -36.95
C ASN A 79 -27.99 -6.15 -38.29
N GLN A 80 -26.92 -5.35 -38.24
CA GLN A 80 -26.19 -4.84 -39.40
C GLN A 80 -24.99 -5.73 -39.73
N GLY A 81 -24.85 -6.88 -39.05
CA GLY A 81 -23.74 -7.80 -39.20
C GLY A 81 -22.42 -7.26 -38.63
N GLN A 82 -22.42 -6.17 -37.86
CA GLN A 82 -21.22 -5.61 -37.25
C GLN A 82 -20.92 -6.32 -35.93
N ILE A 83 -19.63 -6.42 -35.59
CA ILE A 83 -19.21 -7.02 -34.32
C ILE A 83 -19.63 -6.09 -33.17
N ALA A 84 -20.58 -6.55 -32.37
CA ALA A 84 -21.06 -5.89 -31.16
C ALA A 84 -20.20 -6.27 -29.94
N GLY A 85 -19.60 -7.45 -29.94
CA GLY A 85 -18.67 -7.89 -28.92
C GLY A 85 -18.02 -9.23 -29.23
N CYS A 86 -17.00 -9.58 -28.46
CA CYS A 86 -16.28 -10.84 -28.58
C CYS A 86 -15.72 -11.33 -27.25
N VAL A 87 -15.36 -12.62 -27.20
CA VAL A 87 -14.55 -13.24 -26.15
C VAL A 87 -13.75 -14.40 -26.74
N ARG A 88 -12.58 -14.69 -26.16
CA ARG A 88 -11.69 -15.77 -26.60
C ARG A 88 -11.44 -16.76 -25.48
N THR A 89 -11.35 -18.04 -25.82
CA THR A 89 -10.88 -19.09 -24.92
C THR A 89 -9.69 -19.86 -25.48
N ASN A 90 -8.82 -20.32 -24.59
CA ASN A 90 -7.71 -21.20 -24.88
C ASN A 90 -7.66 -22.30 -23.81
N ARG A 91 -7.60 -23.57 -24.21
CA ARG A 91 -7.39 -24.68 -23.27
C ARG A 91 -5.91 -24.71 -22.88
N LEU A 92 -5.61 -25.05 -21.64
CA LEU A 92 -4.22 -25.08 -21.18
C LEU A 92 -3.41 -26.17 -21.90
N SER A 93 -4.03 -27.30 -22.26
CA SER A 93 -3.39 -28.40 -23.01
C SER A 93 -3.01 -28.04 -24.45
N ASP A 94 -3.67 -27.05 -25.08
CA ASP A 94 -3.37 -26.62 -26.45
C ASP A 94 -2.11 -25.73 -26.55
N GLY A 95 -1.45 -25.48 -25.41
CA GLY A 95 -0.22 -24.69 -25.31
C GLY A 95 -0.48 -23.18 -25.22
N LEU A 96 0.09 -22.55 -24.19
CA LEU A 96 0.07 -21.09 -24.00
C LEU A 96 1.53 -20.58 -24.12
N PRO A 97 1.86 -19.66 -25.02
CA PRO A 97 3.25 -19.31 -25.32
C PRO A 97 3.87 -18.29 -24.36
N ASP A 98 3.07 -17.52 -23.61
CA ASP A 98 3.57 -16.47 -22.72
C ASP A 98 3.89 -17.03 -21.32
N GLN A 99 5.18 -17.18 -21.04
CA GLN A 99 5.67 -17.67 -19.74
C GLN A 99 5.32 -16.71 -18.60
N ALA A 100 5.37 -15.39 -18.83
CA ALA A 100 5.07 -14.41 -17.79
C ALA A 100 3.60 -14.50 -17.38
N LEU A 101 2.68 -14.62 -18.36
CA LEU A 101 1.26 -14.78 -18.07
C LEU A 101 0.96 -16.14 -17.40
N ARG A 102 1.68 -17.20 -17.77
CA ARG A 102 1.59 -18.52 -17.11
C ARG A 102 1.95 -18.44 -15.62
N GLU A 103 3.02 -17.73 -15.29
CA GLU A 103 3.48 -17.51 -13.92
C GLU A 103 2.49 -16.63 -13.14
N CYS A 104 2.08 -15.48 -13.69
CA CYS A 104 1.16 -14.55 -13.03
C CYS A 104 -0.23 -15.16 -12.73
N LEU A 105 -0.69 -16.09 -13.57
CA LEU A 105 -1.97 -16.78 -13.38
C LEU A 105 -1.83 -18.16 -12.73
N GLY A 106 -0.61 -18.59 -12.38
CA GLY A 106 -0.36 -19.90 -11.77
C GLY A 106 -0.93 -21.07 -12.59
N LEU A 107 -0.84 -20.99 -13.93
CA LEU A 107 -1.53 -21.93 -14.82
C LEU A 107 -1.01 -23.36 -14.68
N ASP A 108 0.28 -23.54 -14.43
CA ASP A 108 0.88 -24.87 -14.23
C ASP A 108 0.34 -25.53 -12.96
N ASN A 109 0.16 -24.76 -11.86
CA ASN A 109 -0.44 -25.27 -10.63
C ASN A 109 -1.90 -25.68 -10.85
N LEU A 110 -2.66 -24.90 -11.61
CA LEU A 110 -4.03 -25.25 -11.98
C LEU A 110 -4.09 -26.50 -12.87
N GLY A 111 -3.17 -26.62 -13.83
CA GLY A 111 -3.03 -27.81 -14.66
C GLY A 111 -2.74 -29.05 -13.83
N ASN A 112 -1.86 -28.95 -12.83
CA ASN A 112 -1.56 -30.06 -11.92
C ASN A 112 -2.77 -30.45 -11.04
N LEU A 113 -3.61 -29.49 -10.65
CA LEU A 113 -4.80 -29.75 -9.82
C LEU A 113 -5.99 -30.31 -10.60
N PHE A 114 -6.22 -29.83 -11.82
CA PHE A 114 -7.46 -30.09 -12.57
C PHE A 114 -7.27 -30.85 -13.88
N ASN A 115 -6.03 -31.20 -14.24
CA ASN A 115 -5.59 -31.61 -15.58
C ASN A 115 -5.61 -30.42 -16.58
N PRO A 116 -4.54 -30.19 -17.36
CA PRO A 116 -4.51 -29.11 -18.36
C PRO A 116 -5.68 -29.11 -19.36
N GLU A 117 -6.28 -30.27 -19.64
CA GLU A 117 -7.45 -30.36 -20.50
C GLU A 117 -8.69 -29.66 -19.94
N ASN A 118 -8.82 -29.56 -18.61
CA ASN A 118 -10.02 -29.04 -17.95
C ASN A 118 -9.82 -27.60 -17.41
N VAL A 119 -8.69 -26.96 -17.75
CA VAL A 119 -8.38 -25.57 -17.39
C VAL A 119 -8.46 -24.71 -18.64
N VAL A 120 -9.33 -23.69 -18.60
CA VAL A 120 -9.55 -22.80 -19.75
C VAL A 120 -9.19 -21.37 -19.40
N LEU A 121 -8.32 -20.75 -20.18
CA LEU A 121 -8.02 -19.32 -20.12
C LEU A 121 -9.07 -18.56 -20.94
N ILE A 122 -9.75 -17.60 -20.31
CA ILE A 122 -10.64 -16.63 -20.96
C ILE A 122 -9.87 -15.33 -21.15
N SER A 123 -9.86 -14.81 -22.37
CA SER A 123 -9.23 -13.54 -22.71
C SER A 123 -10.04 -12.78 -23.75
N HIS A 124 -9.62 -11.56 -24.12
CA HIS A 124 -10.22 -10.79 -25.23
C HIS A 124 -11.73 -10.54 -25.13
N LEU A 125 -12.28 -10.45 -23.90
CA LEU A 125 -13.63 -9.95 -23.70
C LEU A 125 -13.68 -8.46 -24.05
N ALA A 126 -14.37 -8.11 -25.12
CA ALA A 126 -14.51 -6.73 -25.59
C ALA A 126 -15.92 -6.47 -26.11
N ILE A 127 -16.51 -5.34 -25.73
CA ILE A 127 -17.86 -4.92 -26.15
C ILE A 127 -17.78 -3.53 -26.78
N SER A 128 -18.42 -3.39 -27.95
CA SER A 128 -18.57 -2.13 -28.66
C SER A 128 -19.27 -1.08 -27.77
N PRO A 129 -18.82 0.19 -27.75
CA PRO A 129 -19.43 1.25 -26.95
C PRO A 129 -20.95 1.35 -27.07
N ALA A 130 -21.47 1.19 -28.29
CA ALA A 130 -22.90 1.27 -28.59
C ALA A 130 -23.73 0.18 -27.90
N HIS A 131 -23.10 -0.93 -27.49
CA HIS A 131 -23.75 -2.09 -26.89
C HIS A 131 -23.37 -2.31 -25.40
N ARG A 132 -22.54 -1.43 -24.81
CA ARG A 132 -22.12 -1.55 -23.40
C ARG A 132 -23.29 -1.27 -22.46
N GLY A 133 -23.57 -2.21 -21.55
CA GLY A 133 -24.70 -2.14 -20.63
C GLY A 133 -26.00 -2.74 -21.20
N GLY A 134 -25.97 -3.21 -22.45
CA GLY A 134 -27.03 -4.03 -23.03
C GLY A 134 -26.83 -5.53 -22.79
N THR A 135 -27.54 -6.35 -23.57
CA THR A 135 -27.59 -7.82 -23.42
C THR A 135 -26.41 -8.57 -24.04
N VAL A 136 -25.59 -7.90 -24.86
CA VAL A 136 -24.49 -8.54 -25.63
C VAL A 136 -23.53 -9.33 -24.74
N ILE A 137 -23.13 -8.76 -23.61
CA ILE A 137 -22.24 -9.45 -22.67
C ILE A 137 -22.91 -10.69 -22.06
N SER A 138 -24.19 -10.61 -21.69
CA SER A 138 -24.92 -11.74 -21.13
C SER A 138 -25.06 -12.88 -22.16
N LEU A 139 -25.31 -12.52 -23.42
CA LEU A 139 -25.40 -13.50 -24.51
C LEU A 139 -24.04 -14.18 -24.75
N LEU A 140 -22.94 -13.39 -24.83
CA LEU A 140 -21.58 -13.93 -25.00
C LEU A 140 -21.19 -14.84 -23.83
N LEU A 141 -21.48 -14.42 -22.59
CA LEU A 141 -21.19 -15.22 -21.40
C LEU A 141 -22.01 -16.51 -21.38
N ALA A 142 -23.27 -16.48 -21.84
CA ALA A 142 -24.10 -17.67 -21.88
C ALA A 142 -23.57 -18.72 -22.86
N ASP A 143 -23.14 -18.27 -24.04
CA ASP A 143 -22.58 -19.14 -25.06
C ASP A 143 -21.19 -19.68 -24.65
N LEU A 144 -20.33 -18.78 -24.14
CA LEU A 144 -19.04 -19.13 -23.54
C LEU A 144 -19.19 -20.22 -22.48
N PHE A 145 -20.11 -20.03 -21.54
CA PHE A 145 -20.30 -20.94 -20.42
C PHE A 145 -20.84 -22.31 -20.87
N ARG A 146 -21.74 -22.31 -21.87
CA ARG A 146 -22.18 -23.56 -22.51
C ARG A 146 -21.01 -24.33 -23.10
N THR A 147 -20.13 -23.65 -23.84
CA THR A 147 -18.94 -24.28 -24.42
C THR A 147 -17.95 -24.76 -23.37
N LEU A 148 -17.75 -24.02 -22.27
CA LEU A 148 -16.91 -24.47 -21.15
C LEU A 148 -17.45 -25.77 -20.53
N PHE A 149 -18.77 -25.85 -20.36
CA PHE A 149 -19.44 -27.03 -19.84
C PHE A 149 -19.33 -28.24 -20.78
N GLU A 150 -19.64 -28.06 -22.07
CA GLU A 150 -19.52 -29.12 -23.09
C GLU A 150 -18.08 -29.66 -23.18
N ASN A 151 -17.10 -28.79 -22.99
CA ASN A 151 -15.68 -29.12 -22.97
C ASN A 151 -15.18 -29.72 -21.66
N ARG A 152 -16.07 -29.94 -20.67
CA ARG A 152 -15.77 -30.47 -19.33
C ARG A 152 -14.73 -29.65 -18.55
N ALA A 153 -14.70 -28.34 -18.75
CA ALA A 153 -13.84 -27.47 -17.96
C ALA A 153 -14.23 -27.55 -16.47
N ASN A 154 -13.23 -27.72 -15.60
CA ASN A 154 -13.43 -27.63 -14.15
C ASN A 154 -13.36 -26.17 -13.69
N VAL A 155 -12.37 -25.45 -14.22
CA VAL A 155 -12.11 -24.06 -13.89
C VAL A 155 -11.87 -23.24 -15.15
N ALA A 156 -12.35 -22.00 -15.16
CA ALA A 156 -11.94 -21.02 -16.15
C ALA A 156 -11.25 -19.84 -15.48
N VAL A 157 -10.14 -19.40 -16.04
CA VAL A 157 -9.31 -18.34 -15.47
C VAL A 157 -9.21 -17.15 -16.39
N CYS A 158 -9.10 -15.97 -15.83
CA CYS A 158 -8.80 -14.75 -16.55
C CYS A 158 -8.09 -13.77 -15.63
N HIS A 159 -7.76 -12.60 -16.16
CA HIS A 159 -7.44 -11.44 -15.37
C HIS A 159 -8.26 -10.25 -15.85
N CYS A 160 -8.47 -9.28 -14.97
CA CYS A 160 -9.10 -8.03 -15.35
C CYS A 160 -8.49 -6.84 -14.63
N ARG A 161 -8.74 -5.66 -15.18
CA ARG A 161 -8.50 -4.38 -14.53
C ARG A 161 -9.32 -4.27 -13.24
N LEU A 162 -8.79 -3.55 -12.26
CA LEU A 162 -9.41 -3.40 -10.95
C LEU A 162 -10.83 -2.83 -11.03
N ASN A 163 -11.05 -1.85 -11.92
CA ASN A 163 -12.37 -1.24 -12.13
C ASN A 163 -13.43 -2.18 -12.74
N LEU A 164 -13.03 -3.33 -13.28
CA LEU A 164 -13.92 -4.34 -13.84
C LEU A 164 -14.21 -5.49 -12.86
N VAL A 165 -13.50 -5.59 -11.74
CA VAL A 165 -13.68 -6.70 -10.77
C VAL A 165 -15.14 -6.90 -10.36
N SER A 166 -15.91 -5.83 -10.16
CA SER A 166 -17.32 -5.93 -9.76
C SER A 166 -18.15 -6.73 -10.76
N LEU A 167 -17.85 -6.60 -12.05
CA LEU A 167 -18.53 -7.33 -13.12
C LEU A 167 -18.21 -8.82 -13.02
N TYR A 168 -16.93 -9.17 -12.88
CA TYR A 168 -16.51 -10.57 -12.84
C TYR A 168 -16.95 -11.30 -11.56
N TYR A 169 -17.00 -10.60 -10.42
CA TYR A 169 -17.56 -11.18 -9.18
C TYR A 169 -19.05 -11.51 -9.32
N ARG A 170 -19.83 -10.64 -9.98
CA ARG A 170 -21.24 -10.90 -10.29
C ARG A 170 -21.44 -12.05 -11.27
N ILE A 171 -20.48 -12.26 -12.18
CA ILE A 171 -20.48 -13.43 -13.06
C ILE A 171 -20.17 -14.70 -12.24
N GLY A 172 -19.48 -14.59 -11.11
CA GLY A 172 -19.16 -15.71 -10.22
C GLY A 172 -17.68 -16.11 -10.25
N LEU A 173 -16.81 -15.27 -10.79
CA LEU A 173 -15.36 -15.48 -10.65
C LEU A 173 -14.85 -14.95 -9.31
N ARG A 174 -13.73 -15.50 -8.85
CA ARG A 174 -13.15 -15.27 -7.53
C ARG A 174 -11.66 -14.94 -7.65
N PRO A 175 -11.12 -14.06 -6.81
CA PRO A 175 -9.67 -13.88 -6.73
C PRO A 175 -9.03 -15.14 -6.14
N TYR A 176 -7.83 -15.47 -6.61
CA TYR A 176 -7.11 -16.67 -6.12
C TYR A 176 -5.59 -16.50 -6.00
N LEU A 177 -5.03 -15.41 -6.54
CA LEU A 177 -3.60 -15.09 -6.51
C LEU A 177 -3.40 -13.60 -6.21
N PRO A 178 -2.18 -13.18 -5.81
CA PRO A 178 -1.81 -11.77 -5.69
C PRO A 178 -2.07 -10.99 -6.97
N ASN A 179 -2.42 -9.71 -6.82
CA ASN A 179 -2.57 -8.83 -7.97
C ASN A 179 -1.20 -8.69 -8.64
N PHE A 180 -1.18 -8.49 -9.95
CA PHE A 180 0.07 -8.33 -10.71
C PHE A 180 -0.03 -7.14 -11.65
N LYS A 181 1.11 -6.58 -12.05
CA LYS A 181 1.13 -5.49 -13.03
C LYS A 181 1.29 -6.05 -14.43
N LEU A 182 0.44 -5.58 -15.35
CA LEU A 182 0.60 -5.80 -16.78
C LEU A 182 0.56 -4.43 -17.46
N GLN A 183 1.66 -4.03 -18.08
CA GLN A 183 1.79 -2.71 -18.74
C GLN A 183 1.43 -1.54 -17.80
N ASP A 184 2.00 -1.55 -16.58
CA ASP A 184 1.75 -0.57 -15.50
C ASP A 184 0.31 -0.45 -15.00
N GLN A 185 -0.55 -1.41 -15.36
CA GLN A 185 -1.92 -1.52 -14.87
C GLN A 185 -2.07 -2.71 -13.94
N LEU A 186 -2.72 -2.48 -12.80
CA LEU A 186 -2.99 -3.53 -11.82
C LEU A 186 -4.03 -4.51 -12.37
N GLN A 187 -3.66 -5.78 -12.42
CA GLN A 187 -4.50 -6.88 -12.86
C GLN A 187 -4.88 -7.74 -11.68
N VAL A 188 -6.17 -8.09 -11.60
CA VAL A 188 -6.70 -9.03 -10.62
C VAL A 188 -6.84 -10.40 -11.29
N PRO A 189 -6.09 -11.42 -10.85
CA PRO A 189 -6.24 -12.79 -11.34
C PRO A 189 -7.51 -13.42 -10.78
N LEU A 190 -8.34 -13.97 -11.66
CA LEU A 190 -9.67 -14.46 -11.34
C LEU A 190 -9.88 -15.89 -11.85
N VAL A 191 -10.56 -16.71 -11.04
CA VAL A 191 -10.94 -18.09 -11.38
C VAL A 191 -12.43 -18.30 -11.14
N GLY A 192 -13.11 -18.94 -12.10
CA GLY A 192 -14.48 -19.39 -11.99
C GLY A 192 -14.53 -20.92 -11.87
N CYS A 193 -15.20 -21.41 -10.83
CA CYS A 193 -15.53 -22.84 -10.69
C CYS A 193 -16.80 -23.12 -11.50
N ILE A 194 -16.64 -23.79 -12.66
CA ILE A 194 -17.72 -23.89 -13.67
C ILE A 194 -18.93 -24.67 -13.14
N ASN A 195 -18.71 -25.67 -12.28
CA ASN A 195 -19.76 -26.57 -11.81
C ASN A 195 -20.25 -26.25 -10.38
N ASP A 196 -19.83 -25.13 -9.78
CA ASP A 196 -20.20 -24.76 -8.40
C ASP A 196 -21.56 -24.04 -8.36
N ARG A 197 -22.62 -24.83 -8.54
CA ARG A 197 -24.01 -24.34 -8.67
C ARG A 197 -24.48 -23.57 -7.44
N GLU A 198 -24.18 -24.08 -6.25
CA GLU A 198 -24.57 -23.49 -4.96
C GLU A 198 -23.95 -22.11 -4.78
N TYR A 199 -22.68 -21.96 -5.17
CA TYR A 199 -22.06 -20.65 -5.14
C TYR A 199 -22.67 -19.70 -6.16
N LEU A 200 -22.85 -20.13 -7.41
CA LEU A 200 -23.41 -19.27 -8.45
C LEU A 200 -24.82 -18.77 -8.08
N GLU A 201 -25.61 -19.62 -7.41
CA GLU A 201 -26.91 -19.25 -6.84
C GLU A 201 -26.76 -18.19 -5.75
N ARG A 202 -25.93 -18.46 -4.73
CA ARG A 202 -25.66 -17.54 -3.63
C ARG A 202 -25.12 -16.19 -4.11
N ALA A 203 -24.33 -16.22 -5.19
CA ALA A 203 -23.76 -15.03 -5.80
C ALA A 203 -24.74 -14.20 -6.63
N GLY A 204 -25.95 -14.71 -6.88
CA GLY A 204 -26.88 -14.11 -7.82
C GLY A 204 -26.32 -14.06 -9.23
N SER A 205 -25.45 -15.01 -9.60
CA SER A 205 -24.82 -15.03 -10.91
C SER A 205 -25.85 -15.38 -11.99
N PRO A 206 -25.84 -14.67 -13.14
CA PRO A 206 -26.68 -15.04 -14.27
C PRO A 206 -26.33 -16.43 -14.83
N LEU A 207 -25.13 -16.95 -14.54
CA LEU A 207 -24.69 -18.28 -14.98
C LEU A 207 -25.40 -19.41 -14.25
N HIS A 208 -25.92 -19.18 -13.04
CA HIS A 208 -26.67 -20.20 -12.30
C HIS A 208 -27.87 -20.73 -13.10
N ALA A 209 -28.59 -19.82 -13.76
CA ALA A 209 -29.75 -20.17 -14.59
C ALA A 209 -29.39 -20.96 -15.85
N LEU A 210 -28.11 -20.99 -16.24
CA LEU A 210 -27.63 -21.68 -17.44
C LEU A 210 -27.11 -23.09 -17.15
N LEU A 211 -26.89 -23.43 -15.88
CA LEU A 211 -26.43 -24.76 -15.49
C LEU A 211 -27.56 -25.79 -15.63
N PRO A 212 -27.27 -27.00 -16.15
CA PRO A 212 -28.21 -28.12 -16.05
C PRO A 212 -28.64 -28.36 -14.59
N PRO A 213 -29.88 -28.82 -14.31
CA PRO A 213 -30.37 -29.03 -12.95
C PRO A 213 -29.48 -29.96 -12.11
N ASP A 214 -28.93 -31.00 -12.73
CA ASP A 214 -28.09 -32.00 -12.07
C ASP A 214 -26.60 -31.60 -11.98
N CYS A 215 -26.23 -30.47 -12.58
CA CYS A 215 -24.86 -30.00 -12.57
C CYS A 215 -24.56 -29.24 -11.26
N ASN A 216 -23.89 -29.94 -10.33
CA ASN A 216 -23.32 -29.35 -9.13
C ASN A 216 -22.14 -30.22 -8.67
N ASP A 217 -20.91 -29.70 -8.72
CA ASP A 217 -19.74 -30.40 -8.16
C ASP A 217 -19.65 -30.30 -6.63
N ARG A 218 -20.64 -29.65 -6.00
CA ARG A 218 -20.74 -29.41 -4.55
C ARG A 218 -19.50 -28.73 -3.99
N GLY A 219 -18.91 -27.83 -4.79
CA GLY A 219 -17.73 -27.08 -4.41
C GLY A 219 -16.44 -27.89 -4.44
N TRP A 220 -16.40 -29.05 -5.11
CA TRP A 220 -15.18 -29.85 -5.24
C TRP A 220 -14.01 -29.03 -5.82
N ALA A 221 -14.22 -28.31 -6.93
CA ALA A 221 -13.17 -27.47 -7.50
C ALA A 221 -12.76 -26.32 -6.56
N ALA A 222 -13.74 -25.73 -5.87
CA ALA A 222 -13.48 -24.69 -4.87
C ALA A 222 -12.66 -25.22 -3.68
N GLY A 223 -12.91 -26.46 -3.24
CA GLY A 223 -12.16 -27.10 -2.15
C GLY A 223 -10.69 -27.33 -2.51
N LEU A 224 -10.42 -27.83 -3.73
CA LEU A 224 -9.06 -28.01 -4.23
C LEU A 224 -8.31 -26.68 -4.36
N LEU A 225 -8.99 -25.64 -4.87
CA LEU A 225 -8.44 -24.29 -4.96
C LEU A 225 -8.12 -23.73 -3.57
N SER A 226 -9.03 -23.86 -2.61
CA SER A 226 -8.83 -23.37 -1.23
C SER A 226 -7.66 -24.06 -0.53
N GLY A 227 -7.36 -25.33 -0.83
CA GLY A 227 -6.23 -26.04 -0.27
C GLY A 227 -4.87 -25.66 -0.88
N SER A 228 -4.88 -25.14 -2.12
CA SER A 228 -3.65 -24.91 -2.90
C SER A 228 -3.32 -23.43 -3.10
N PHE A 229 -4.32 -22.56 -2.98
CA PHE A 229 -4.20 -21.12 -3.18
C PHE A 229 -4.70 -20.37 -1.94
N PRO A 230 -3.79 -19.87 -1.08
CA PRO A 230 -4.17 -19.18 0.16
C PRO A 230 -5.05 -17.93 -0.06
N MET A 231 -4.93 -17.32 -1.23
CA MET A 231 -5.69 -16.15 -1.68
C MET A 231 -7.03 -16.50 -2.33
N PHE A 232 -7.31 -17.79 -2.55
CA PHE A 232 -8.63 -18.24 -2.96
C PHE A 232 -9.59 -18.09 -1.77
N THR A 233 -10.09 -16.88 -1.61
CA THR A 233 -11.15 -16.60 -0.66
C THR A 233 -12.44 -17.16 -1.23
N GLY A 234 -13.11 -18.05 -0.49
CA GLY A 234 -14.55 -18.23 -0.65
C GLY A 234 -15.20 -16.85 -0.56
N PRO A 235 -15.88 -16.38 -1.60
CA PRO A 235 -16.28 -14.98 -1.70
C PRO A 235 -17.43 -14.73 -0.72
N GLU A 236 -17.12 -14.01 0.35
CA GLU A 236 -18.05 -13.06 0.91
C GLU A 236 -18.30 -12.00 -0.18
N ILE A 237 -19.26 -12.23 -1.07
CA ILE A 237 -20.02 -11.10 -1.59
C ILE A 237 -20.55 -10.40 -0.36
N SER A 238 -20.28 -9.10 -0.23
CA SER A 238 -20.38 -8.37 1.03
C SER A 238 -21.72 -8.60 1.75
N ASP A 239 -21.76 -9.57 2.65
CA ASP A 239 -22.75 -9.68 3.74
C ASP A 239 -22.29 -8.84 4.95
N ILE A 240 -21.43 -7.85 4.69
CA ILE A 240 -21.19 -6.79 5.65
C ILE A 240 -22.47 -5.97 5.70
N SER A 241 -23.39 -6.37 6.59
CA SER A 241 -24.48 -5.52 7.03
C SER A 241 -23.91 -4.15 7.40
N THR A 242 -24.68 -3.09 7.21
CA THR A 242 -24.28 -1.73 7.60
C THR A 242 -23.73 -1.76 9.03
N ARG A 243 -24.35 -2.53 9.93
CA ARG A 243 -23.90 -2.77 11.31
C ARG A 243 -22.47 -3.34 11.41
N ASN A 244 -22.12 -4.34 10.61
CA ASN A 244 -20.79 -4.94 10.59
C ASN A 244 -19.75 -4.02 9.94
N LEU A 245 -20.14 -3.23 8.94
CA LEU A 245 -19.25 -2.21 8.35
C LEU A 245 -18.96 -1.13 9.38
N TRP A 246 -20.01 -0.62 10.04
CA TRP A 246 -19.89 0.37 11.08
C TRP A 246 -19.08 -0.14 12.27
N ALA A 247 -19.22 -1.41 12.66
CA ALA A 247 -18.38 -2.02 13.68
C ALA A 247 -16.90 -2.09 13.24
N ARG A 248 -16.63 -2.49 11.99
CA ARG A 248 -15.26 -2.56 11.45
C ARG A 248 -14.62 -1.18 11.32
N LEU A 249 -15.35 -0.19 10.81
CA LEU A 249 -14.90 1.20 10.73
C LEU A 249 -14.73 1.81 12.12
N ALA A 250 -15.63 1.53 13.06
CA ALA A 250 -15.48 1.97 14.45
C ALA A 250 -14.25 1.35 15.14
N HIS A 251 -13.77 0.20 14.67
CA HIS A 251 -12.51 -0.42 15.10
C HIS A 251 -11.27 0.08 14.35
N ALA A 252 -11.42 0.62 13.14
CA ALA A 252 -10.32 1.00 12.25
C ALA A 252 -10.10 2.53 12.15
N SER A 253 -11.09 3.36 12.49
CA SER A 253 -11.02 4.83 12.46
C SER A 253 -10.56 5.41 13.81
N PRO A 254 -9.81 6.53 13.84
CA PRO A 254 -9.37 7.20 15.07
C PRO A 254 -10.54 7.62 15.97
N ALA A 255 -10.34 7.60 17.29
CA ALA A 255 -11.35 8.04 18.26
C ALA A 255 -11.73 9.51 18.02
N GLY A 256 -13.00 9.75 17.67
CA GLY A 256 -13.56 11.09 17.40
C GLY A 256 -14.45 11.19 16.15
N GLN A 257 -14.41 10.22 15.23
CA GLN A 257 -15.31 10.17 14.05
C GLN A 257 -16.60 9.37 14.28
N GLN A 258 -16.87 8.92 15.51
CA GLN A 258 -17.90 7.94 15.83
C GLN A 258 -19.35 8.46 15.81
N GLU A 259 -19.61 9.76 15.73
CA GLU A 259 -20.95 10.31 15.95
C GLU A 259 -21.80 10.55 14.68
N SER A 260 -21.26 10.46 13.45
CA SER A 260 -22.02 10.86 12.23
C SER A 260 -22.09 9.85 11.08
N GLY A 261 -21.50 8.66 11.21
CA GLY A 261 -21.32 7.74 10.07
C GLY A 261 -20.29 8.26 9.06
N MET A 262 -20.00 7.46 8.01
CA MET A 262 -19.08 7.83 6.92
C MET A 262 -19.60 9.10 6.26
N LYS A 263 -18.75 10.13 6.17
CA LYS A 263 -19.09 11.42 5.53
C LYS A 263 -19.70 11.24 4.14
N LEU A 264 -19.23 10.25 3.38
CA LEU A 264 -19.75 9.94 2.05
C LEU A 264 -21.25 9.57 2.04
N PHE A 265 -21.73 8.88 3.08
CA PHE A 265 -23.11 8.42 3.20
C PHE A 265 -23.95 9.25 4.17
N GLN A 266 -23.47 10.44 4.56
CA GLN A 266 -24.21 11.32 5.45
C GLN A 266 -25.57 11.70 4.83
N GLY A 267 -26.66 11.44 5.55
CA GLY A 267 -28.03 11.69 5.08
C GLY A 267 -28.68 10.51 4.33
N PHE A 268 -28.01 9.37 4.19
CA PHE A 268 -28.65 8.14 3.72
C PHE A 268 -29.31 7.36 4.86
N SER A 269 -30.41 6.67 4.57
CA SER A 269 -30.96 5.66 5.50
C SER A 269 -30.04 4.43 5.55
N PRO A 270 -29.99 3.69 6.67
CA PRO A 270 -29.17 2.47 6.79
C PRO A 270 -29.42 1.44 5.69
N GLU A 271 -30.67 1.28 5.23
CA GLU A 271 -31.07 0.36 4.15
C GLU A 271 -30.55 0.84 2.79
N ALA A 272 -30.56 2.15 2.57
CA ALA A 272 -30.03 2.76 1.35
C ALA A 272 -28.51 2.60 1.26
N VAL A 273 -27.79 2.78 2.39
CA VAL A 273 -26.35 2.51 2.47
C VAL A 273 -26.07 1.03 2.18
N GLU A 274 -26.82 0.12 2.80
CA GLU A 274 -26.65 -1.33 2.58
C GLU A 274 -26.85 -1.72 1.11
N GLY A 275 -27.87 -1.15 0.45
CA GLY A 275 -28.12 -1.37 -0.98
C GLY A 275 -27.01 -0.85 -1.90
N LEU A 276 -26.26 0.18 -1.48
CA LEU A 276 -25.08 0.67 -2.20
C LEU A 276 -23.86 -0.22 -1.95
N LEU A 277 -23.62 -0.59 -0.69
CA LEU A 277 -22.48 -1.43 -0.30
C LEU A 277 -22.52 -2.81 -0.98
N LYS A 278 -23.70 -3.41 -1.12
CA LYS A 278 -23.90 -4.68 -1.86
C LYS A 278 -23.46 -4.62 -3.33
N GLN A 279 -23.26 -3.42 -3.88
CA GLN A 279 -22.82 -3.22 -5.25
C GLN A 279 -21.32 -2.92 -5.37
N MET A 280 -20.63 -2.72 -4.26
CA MET A 280 -19.20 -2.39 -4.21
C MET A 280 -18.39 -3.66 -3.90
N PRO A 281 -17.55 -4.16 -4.81
CA PRO A 281 -16.69 -5.29 -4.50
C PRO A 281 -15.64 -4.90 -3.48
N ARG A 282 -15.29 -5.87 -2.65
CA ARG A 282 -14.17 -5.79 -1.71
C ARG A 282 -12.91 -6.32 -2.36
N ILE A 283 -11.81 -5.58 -2.25
CA ILE A 283 -10.51 -5.98 -2.77
C ILE A 283 -9.46 -5.81 -1.69
N ARG A 284 -8.52 -6.75 -1.62
CA ARG A 284 -7.33 -6.66 -0.79
C ARG A 284 -6.16 -6.20 -1.64
N LEU A 285 -5.39 -5.30 -1.06
CA LEU A 285 -4.21 -4.71 -1.66
C LEU A 285 -3.02 -5.11 -0.81
N ALA A 286 -1.99 -5.64 -1.45
CA ALA A 286 -0.71 -5.83 -0.80
C ALA A 286 -0.02 -4.48 -0.56
N GLN A 287 0.93 -4.46 0.36
CA GLN A 287 1.75 -3.27 0.59
C GLN A 287 2.46 -2.84 -0.70
N HIS A 288 2.48 -1.54 -0.97
CA HIS A 288 3.02 -0.90 -2.17
C HIS A 288 2.27 -1.16 -3.49
N GLU A 289 1.10 -1.80 -3.45
CA GLU A 289 0.25 -1.89 -4.66
C GLU A 289 -0.35 -0.52 -5.01
N ALA A 290 -0.13 -0.09 -6.26
CA ALA A 290 -0.66 1.16 -6.79
C ALA A 290 -2.05 0.96 -7.41
N LEU A 291 -3.05 1.65 -6.87
CA LEU A 291 -4.44 1.71 -7.33
C LEU A 291 -4.63 2.67 -8.51
N GLN A 292 -3.88 3.76 -8.54
CA GLN A 292 -3.94 4.77 -9.60
C GLN A 292 -2.52 5.14 -10.01
N THR A 293 -2.27 5.24 -11.32
CA THR A 293 -0.98 5.57 -11.91
C THR A 293 -1.10 6.86 -12.74
N GLY A 294 -0.29 7.88 -12.44
CA GLY A 294 -0.49 9.28 -12.86
C GLY A 294 -0.45 9.61 -14.37
N ARG A 295 -0.46 8.60 -15.26
CA ARG A 295 -0.65 8.75 -16.71
C ARG A 295 -1.51 7.60 -17.24
N GLY A 296 -2.78 7.87 -17.54
CA GLY A 296 -3.66 6.87 -18.16
C GLY A 296 -3.97 5.63 -17.29
N GLY A 297 -3.67 5.72 -15.99
CA GLY A 297 -3.94 4.67 -15.00
C GLY A 297 -5.42 4.51 -14.71
N GLU A 298 -5.74 3.41 -14.02
CA GLU A 298 -7.11 3.04 -13.70
C GLU A 298 -7.81 4.10 -12.84
N GLU A 299 -8.96 4.52 -13.36
CA GLU A 299 -9.91 5.41 -12.70
C GLU A 299 -10.70 4.61 -11.64
N ALA A 300 -10.07 4.34 -10.50
CA ALA A 300 -10.70 3.64 -9.37
C ALA A 300 -11.08 4.64 -8.27
N MET A 301 -12.37 4.70 -7.95
CA MET A 301 -12.89 5.35 -6.74
C MET A 301 -13.27 4.27 -5.75
N GLY A 302 -13.08 4.51 -4.46
CA GLY A 302 -13.51 3.57 -3.43
C GLY A 302 -13.54 4.17 -2.05
N ILE A 303 -13.70 3.30 -1.07
CA ILE A 303 -13.65 3.59 0.36
C ILE A 303 -12.63 2.65 0.97
N LEU A 304 -11.73 3.19 1.79
CA LEU A 304 -10.80 2.39 2.55
C LEU A 304 -11.51 1.75 3.76
N ILE A 305 -11.39 0.44 3.93
CA ILE A 305 -12.03 -0.30 5.03
C ILE A 305 -11.04 -0.60 6.14
N SER A 306 -9.81 -0.95 5.79
CA SER A 306 -8.70 -1.19 6.72
C SER A 306 -7.36 -0.99 6.00
N GLY A 307 -6.29 -0.76 6.75
CA GLY A 307 -4.98 -0.42 6.21
C GLY A 307 -4.83 1.08 5.98
N SER A 308 -4.01 1.48 5.01
CA SER A 308 -3.75 2.88 4.67
C SER A 308 -3.37 3.03 3.20
N LEU A 309 -3.88 4.09 2.56
CA LEU A 309 -3.51 4.44 1.19
C LEU A 309 -2.82 5.80 1.17
N GLY A 310 -1.70 5.92 0.49
CA GLY A 310 -1.04 7.19 0.21
C GLY A 310 -1.57 7.75 -1.11
N ILE A 311 -1.98 9.00 -1.11
CA ILE A 311 -2.24 9.81 -2.30
C ILE A 311 -0.99 10.65 -2.53
N GLY A 312 -0.34 10.44 -3.67
CA GLY A 312 0.84 11.21 -4.07
C GLY A 312 0.71 11.82 -5.45
N VAL A 313 1.66 12.68 -5.78
CA VAL A 313 1.78 13.34 -7.08
C VAL A 313 3.16 13.01 -7.65
N GLY A 314 3.24 12.63 -8.93
CA GLY A 314 4.52 12.30 -9.56
C GLY A 314 4.50 10.95 -10.28
N ASP A 315 5.67 10.31 -10.37
CA ASP A 315 5.81 8.98 -10.98
C ASP A 315 5.33 7.89 -10.02
N VAL A 316 4.85 6.78 -10.57
CA VAL A 316 4.33 5.62 -9.82
C VAL A 316 5.43 4.93 -9.01
N SER A 317 6.66 5.02 -9.48
CA SER A 317 7.86 4.44 -8.87
C SER A 317 8.33 5.21 -7.63
N ASP A 318 8.07 6.52 -7.56
CA ASP A 318 8.45 7.41 -6.44
C ASP A 318 7.41 8.55 -6.27
N PRO A 319 6.20 8.23 -5.78
CA PRO A 319 5.15 9.22 -5.63
C PRO A 319 5.42 10.14 -4.42
N HIS A 320 5.37 11.45 -4.64
CA HIS A 320 5.40 12.42 -3.53
C HIS A 320 4.04 12.41 -2.83
N PHE A 321 3.93 11.67 -1.72
CA PHE A 321 2.68 11.56 -0.96
C PHE A 321 2.29 12.90 -0.33
N VAL A 322 1.13 13.40 -0.71
CA VAL A 322 0.53 14.64 -0.20
C VAL A 322 -0.55 14.38 0.84
N TYR A 323 -1.08 13.16 0.91
CA TYR A 323 -2.15 12.79 1.83
C TYR A 323 -2.17 11.28 2.10
N VAL A 324 -2.61 10.87 3.28
CA VAL A 324 -2.83 9.45 3.63
C VAL A 324 -4.29 9.23 3.98
N VAL A 325 -4.97 8.44 3.15
CA VAL A 325 -6.36 8.01 3.34
C VAL A 325 -6.45 7.07 4.53
N GLN A 326 -7.37 7.38 5.44
CA GLN A 326 -7.65 6.58 6.62
C GLN A 326 -8.89 5.70 6.43
N PRO A 327 -9.03 4.57 7.17
CA PRO A 327 -10.24 3.75 7.13
C PRO A 327 -11.51 4.57 7.36
N GLY A 328 -12.49 4.40 6.47
CA GLY A 328 -13.75 5.15 6.43
C GLY A 328 -13.73 6.35 5.47
N GLU A 329 -12.57 6.77 4.98
CA GLU A 329 -12.46 7.84 4.00
C GLU A 329 -12.57 7.31 2.57
N PRO A 330 -13.18 8.09 1.66
CA PRO A 330 -13.12 7.78 0.24
C PRO A 330 -11.72 8.06 -0.33
N PHE A 331 -11.48 7.51 -1.52
CA PHE A 331 -10.34 7.82 -2.38
C PHE A 331 -10.78 7.83 -3.85
N GLY A 332 -10.01 8.51 -4.70
CA GLY A 332 -10.30 8.61 -6.14
C GLY A 332 -11.52 9.47 -6.46
N GLU A 333 -11.88 10.44 -5.61
CA GLU A 333 -13.07 11.28 -5.75
C GLU A 333 -12.98 12.22 -6.96
N GLN A 334 -11.76 12.65 -7.32
CA GLN A 334 -11.50 13.45 -8.53
C GLN A 334 -11.94 12.71 -9.79
N THR A 335 -11.71 11.40 -9.83
CA THR A 335 -12.14 10.50 -10.90
C THR A 335 -13.67 10.44 -11.02
N ALA A 336 -14.37 10.48 -9.89
CA ALA A 336 -15.83 10.39 -9.85
C ALA A 336 -16.52 11.69 -10.33
N LEU A 337 -15.84 12.83 -10.18
CA LEU A 337 -16.39 14.17 -10.40
C LEU A 337 -15.91 14.84 -11.69
N GLY A 338 -14.89 14.32 -12.36
CA GLY A 338 -14.38 14.89 -13.60
C GLY A 338 -13.68 13.88 -14.49
N ARG A 339 -13.73 14.13 -15.82
CA ARG A 339 -12.91 13.42 -16.81
C ARG A 339 -11.62 14.20 -17.02
N GLY A 340 -10.50 13.74 -16.47
CA GLY A 340 -9.22 14.42 -16.62
C GLY A 340 -8.03 13.55 -16.24
N ARG A 341 -6.93 13.69 -16.98
CA ARG A 341 -5.65 13.03 -16.67
C ARG A 341 -5.09 13.62 -15.37
N THR A 342 -5.26 12.92 -14.25
CA THR A 342 -4.63 13.28 -12.98
C THR A 342 -3.20 12.74 -12.97
N ARG A 343 -2.25 13.49 -12.38
CA ARG A 343 -0.90 13.00 -12.04
C ARG A 343 -0.86 12.31 -10.66
N THR A 344 -2.05 12.01 -10.15
CA THR A 344 -2.24 11.47 -8.81
C THR A 344 -1.94 9.98 -8.83
N VAL A 345 -1.12 9.53 -7.89
CA VAL A 345 -0.82 8.12 -7.66
C VAL A 345 -1.47 7.74 -6.34
N ILE A 346 -2.23 6.67 -6.31
CA ILE A 346 -2.78 6.12 -5.07
C ILE A 346 -2.08 4.79 -4.81
N VAL A 347 -1.42 4.64 -3.67
CA VAL A 347 -0.62 3.44 -3.33
C VAL A 347 -1.00 2.92 -1.96
N SER A 348 -1.11 1.62 -1.80
CA SER A 348 -1.29 0.99 -0.49
C SER A 348 -0.01 1.11 0.33
N LEU A 349 -0.06 1.75 1.49
CA LEU A 349 1.12 1.93 2.37
C LEU A 349 1.30 0.76 3.36
N ALA A 350 0.23 -0.02 3.56
CA ALA A 350 0.18 -1.27 4.31
C ALA A 350 -0.63 -2.31 3.51
N GLU A 351 -0.79 -3.52 4.02
CA GLU A 351 -1.88 -4.38 3.52
C GLU A 351 -3.22 -3.70 3.80
N SER A 352 -4.02 -3.49 2.76
CA SER A 352 -5.25 -2.70 2.84
C SER A 352 -6.44 -3.42 2.24
N GLU A 353 -7.62 -3.15 2.79
CA GLU A 353 -8.88 -3.64 2.24
C GLU A 353 -9.72 -2.45 1.78
N VAL A 354 -10.20 -2.47 0.54
CA VAL A 354 -10.97 -1.38 -0.07
C VAL A 354 -12.31 -1.88 -0.60
N LEU A 355 -13.33 -1.03 -0.54
CA LEU A 355 -14.56 -1.18 -1.31
C LEU A 355 -14.47 -0.31 -2.55
N LEU A 356 -14.57 -0.88 -3.73
CA LEU A 356 -14.53 -0.10 -4.97
C LEU A 356 -15.91 0.33 -5.43
N LEU A 357 -16.00 1.58 -5.85
CA LEU A 357 -17.17 2.14 -6.48
C LEU A 357 -17.15 1.77 -7.97
N PRO A 358 -18.15 1.02 -8.49
CA PRO A 358 -18.22 0.72 -9.91
C PRO A 358 -18.30 2.02 -10.73
N GLY A 359 -17.52 2.14 -11.80
CA GLY A 359 -17.37 3.40 -12.55
C GLY A 359 -18.66 4.03 -13.10
N ARG A 360 -19.75 3.25 -13.28
CA ARG A 360 -21.09 3.73 -13.68
C ARG A 360 -22.12 3.72 -12.54
N LEU A 361 -21.71 3.57 -11.29
CA LEU A 361 -22.66 3.58 -10.17
C LEU A 361 -23.29 4.96 -10.02
N MET A 362 -22.49 6.03 -10.09
CA MET A 362 -22.97 7.41 -10.00
C MET A 362 -23.94 7.75 -11.12
N ASP A 363 -23.60 7.41 -12.37
CA ASP A 363 -24.48 7.62 -13.54
C ASP A 363 -25.81 6.89 -13.39
N ARG A 364 -25.78 5.60 -13.01
CA ARG A 364 -27.00 4.80 -12.82
C ARG A 364 -27.86 5.31 -11.67
N LEU A 365 -27.24 5.80 -10.58
CA LEU A 365 -27.97 6.44 -9.49
C LEU A 365 -28.61 7.75 -9.97
N ALA A 366 -27.88 8.57 -10.73
CA ALA A 366 -28.44 9.81 -11.27
C ALA A 366 -29.62 9.57 -12.23
N GLU A 367 -29.61 8.46 -12.98
CA GLU A 367 -30.72 8.05 -13.84
C GLU A 367 -31.92 7.49 -13.07
N LYS A 368 -31.68 6.61 -12.09
CA LYS A 368 -32.74 5.83 -11.43
C LYS A 368 -33.24 6.42 -10.10
N ASP A 369 -32.40 7.17 -9.41
CA ASP A 369 -32.64 7.66 -8.04
C ASP A 369 -31.90 9.00 -7.83
N ARG A 370 -32.44 10.05 -8.46
CA ARG A 370 -31.85 11.40 -8.50
C ARG A 370 -31.59 11.98 -7.12
N GLU A 371 -32.47 11.72 -6.15
CA GLU A 371 -32.35 12.25 -4.80
C GLU A 371 -31.12 11.67 -4.10
N ARG A 372 -30.94 10.34 -4.12
CA ARG A 372 -29.75 9.69 -3.56
C ARG A 372 -28.47 10.09 -4.28
N ALA A 373 -28.53 10.24 -5.60
CA ALA A 373 -27.39 10.74 -6.37
C ALA A 373 -26.96 12.14 -5.91
N LEU A 374 -27.92 13.06 -5.72
CA LEU A 374 -27.64 14.42 -5.25
C LEU A 374 -27.01 14.45 -3.85
N ILE A 375 -27.50 13.62 -2.92
CA ILE A 375 -26.91 13.50 -1.57
C ILE A 375 -25.45 13.04 -1.68
N LEU A 376 -25.20 12.00 -2.49
CA LEU A 376 -23.85 11.44 -2.66
C LEU A 376 -22.89 12.45 -3.31
N TYR A 377 -23.33 13.18 -4.35
CA TYR A 377 -22.56 14.25 -4.98
C TYR A 377 -22.26 15.39 -4.00
N ARG A 378 -23.25 15.83 -3.22
CA ARG A 378 -23.07 16.87 -2.20
C ARG A 378 -22.01 16.46 -1.17
N ASN A 379 -22.10 15.22 -0.68
CA ASN A 379 -21.15 14.72 0.31
C ASN A 379 -19.73 14.61 -0.27
N LEU A 380 -19.59 14.16 -1.52
CA LEU A 380 -18.29 14.14 -2.22
C LEU A 380 -17.70 15.54 -2.38
N LEU A 381 -18.51 16.52 -2.78
CA LEU A 381 -18.07 17.91 -2.90
C LEU A 381 -17.64 18.49 -1.55
N GLY A 382 -18.36 18.16 -0.47
CA GLY A 382 -17.98 18.56 0.89
C GLY A 382 -16.63 17.99 1.31
N ILE A 383 -16.40 16.69 1.09
CA ILE A 383 -15.12 16.02 1.39
C ILE A 383 -13.97 16.64 0.57
N LEU A 384 -14.21 16.92 -0.72
CA LEU A 384 -13.19 17.59 -1.55
C LEU A 384 -12.92 19.01 -1.08
N ALA A 385 -13.95 19.77 -0.70
CA ALA A 385 -13.77 21.13 -0.18
C ALA A 385 -12.92 21.14 1.10
N GLU A 386 -13.19 20.24 2.04
CA GLU A 386 -12.38 20.08 3.25
C GLU A 386 -10.92 19.73 2.92
N ARG A 387 -10.70 18.81 1.96
CA ARG A 387 -9.34 18.44 1.53
C ARG A 387 -8.59 19.59 0.86
N VAL A 388 -9.29 20.39 0.06
CA VAL A 388 -8.73 21.61 -0.56
C VAL A 388 -8.42 22.65 0.49
N GLU A 389 -9.28 22.85 1.50
CA GLU A 389 -9.05 23.76 2.62
C GLU A 389 -7.83 23.33 3.46
N ALA A 390 -7.73 22.03 3.78
CA ALA A 390 -6.57 21.48 4.47
C ALA A 390 -5.27 21.68 3.67
N ALA A 391 -5.30 21.39 2.35
CA ALA A 391 -4.15 21.61 1.47
C ALA A 391 -3.78 23.11 1.34
N ASN A 392 -4.78 23.99 1.25
CA ASN A 392 -4.57 25.44 1.16
C ASN A 392 -4.08 26.04 2.46
N THR A 393 -4.47 25.49 3.62
CA THR A 393 -3.95 25.95 4.93
C THR A 393 -2.47 25.65 5.03
N VAL A 394 -2.06 24.44 4.66
CA VAL A 394 -0.64 24.06 4.56
C VAL A 394 0.12 24.94 3.55
N LEU A 395 -0.49 25.25 2.40
CA LEU A 395 0.11 26.15 1.40
C LEU A 395 0.19 27.62 1.87
N ALA A 396 -0.83 28.10 2.58
CA ALA A 396 -0.91 29.46 3.07
C ALA A 396 0.09 29.70 4.22
N GLU A 397 0.30 28.71 5.09
CA GLU A 397 1.38 28.71 6.08
C GLU A 397 2.76 28.75 5.41
N HIS A 398 2.94 27.99 4.33
CA HIS A 398 4.16 28.01 3.52
C HIS A 398 4.40 29.36 2.80
N LEU A 399 3.34 30.04 2.35
CA LEU A 399 3.41 31.33 1.67
C LEU A 399 3.54 32.51 2.64
N SER A 400 2.94 32.44 3.83
CA SER A 400 3.01 33.48 4.86
C SER A 400 4.37 33.54 5.56
N GLN A 401 5.15 32.46 5.53
CA GLN A 401 6.57 32.47 5.94
C GLN A 401 7.48 33.34 5.05
N LYS A 402 7.01 33.81 3.87
CA LYS A 402 7.77 34.72 2.98
C LYS A 402 7.58 36.22 3.26
N VAL A 403 6.76 36.64 4.23
CA VAL A 403 6.61 38.06 4.60
C VAL A 403 7.09 38.29 6.02
N ARG A 404 8.26 38.92 6.17
CA ARG A 404 8.84 39.30 7.47
C ARG A 404 7.98 40.37 8.16
N PRO A 405 7.65 40.22 9.46
CA PRO A 405 7.42 41.35 10.34
C PRO A 405 8.62 41.53 11.26
N ASP A 406 9.23 42.70 11.10
CA ASP A 406 10.29 43.26 11.93
C ASP A 406 9.83 43.33 13.39
N THR A 407 10.31 42.43 14.26
CA THR A 407 10.06 42.54 15.70
C THR A 407 11.34 42.25 16.48
N ARG A 408 12.00 43.32 16.93
CA ARG A 408 13.10 43.28 17.90
C ARG A 408 12.56 42.75 19.24
N VAL A 409 13.07 41.61 19.70
CA VAL A 409 12.87 41.11 21.06
C VAL A 409 14.19 41.20 21.83
N HIS A 410 14.14 41.80 23.02
CA HIS A 410 15.28 42.03 23.89
C HIS A 410 15.87 40.72 24.45
N ARG A 411 17.21 40.60 24.37
CA ARG A 411 18.02 39.56 25.04
C ARG A 411 18.04 39.77 26.57
N PRO A 412 17.82 38.73 27.38
CA PRO A 412 18.31 38.70 28.76
C PRO A 412 19.79 38.31 28.82
N ALA A 413 20.45 38.71 29.91
CA ALA A 413 21.89 38.70 30.09
C ALA A 413 22.52 37.29 30.15
N ARG A 414 23.73 37.22 29.57
CA ARG A 414 24.68 36.08 29.58
C ARG A 414 24.84 35.46 30.98
N HIS A 415 24.47 34.19 31.13
CA HIS A 415 25.07 33.35 32.16
C HIS A 415 26.45 32.89 31.67
N GLN A 416 27.46 33.21 32.48
CA GLN A 416 28.88 32.92 32.24
C GLN A 416 29.11 31.42 32.04
N ALA A 417 29.78 31.09 30.94
CA ALA A 417 30.33 29.78 30.64
C ALA A 417 31.33 29.37 31.74
N GLN A 418 31.07 28.25 32.41
CA GLN A 418 32.11 27.53 33.13
C GLN A 418 32.96 26.73 32.15
N SER A 419 34.27 26.82 32.36
CA SER A 419 35.37 26.44 31.48
C SER A 419 35.38 24.97 31.02
N VAL A 420 35.61 24.78 29.72
CA VAL A 420 35.76 23.54 28.95
C VAL A 420 37.09 22.81 29.26
N ARG A 421 37.33 22.34 30.50
CA ARG A 421 38.57 21.60 30.81
C ARG A 421 38.40 20.25 31.54
N HIS A 422 37.19 19.73 31.69
CA HIS A 422 36.95 18.45 32.39
C HIS A 422 36.07 17.41 31.67
N ALA A 423 35.89 17.48 30.35
CA ALA A 423 34.97 16.62 29.60
C ALA A 423 35.58 15.31 29.03
N VAL A 424 36.65 14.75 29.61
CA VAL A 424 37.39 13.61 28.99
C VAL A 424 37.09 12.25 29.67
N ASN A 425 36.02 12.08 30.44
CA ASN A 425 35.83 10.78 31.13
C ASN A 425 34.39 10.37 31.50
N ARG A 426 33.36 10.77 30.73
CA ARG A 426 31.99 10.26 30.91
C ARG A 426 31.70 9.19 29.85
N ARG A 427 31.29 8.00 30.31
CA ARG A 427 31.01 6.83 29.45
C ARG A 427 29.60 6.92 28.87
N GLU A 428 29.42 6.44 27.63
CA GLU A 428 28.12 6.34 26.94
C GLU A 428 27.26 5.22 27.55
N SER A 429 25.94 5.35 27.48
CA SER A 429 25.03 4.39 28.14
C SER A 429 24.77 3.09 27.35
N TYR A 430 25.23 3.01 26.10
CA TYR A 430 25.05 1.86 25.22
C TYR A 430 26.39 1.33 24.70
N HIS A 431 26.70 0.07 24.99
CA HIS A 431 27.89 -0.62 24.48
C HIS A 431 27.53 -2.02 23.98
N TYR A 432 27.65 -2.25 22.67
CA TYR A 432 27.33 -3.56 22.06
C TYR A 432 28.21 -4.71 22.60
N ALA A 433 29.46 -4.40 22.96
CA ALA A 433 30.38 -5.36 23.57
C ALA A 433 29.88 -5.90 24.92
N SER A 434 29.15 -5.09 25.70
CA SER A 434 28.66 -5.45 27.04
C SER A 434 27.31 -6.17 27.04
N LEU A 435 26.76 -6.51 25.87
CA LEU A 435 25.48 -7.22 25.77
C LEU A 435 25.67 -8.73 25.93
N SER A 436 24.80 -9.36 26.72
CA SER A 436 24.75 -10.82 26.92
C SER A 436 24.09 -11.57 25.76
N ASP A 437 23.14 -10.95 25.06
CA ASP A 437 22.47 -11.47 23.86
C ASP A 437 22.72 -10.53 22.68
N ARG A 438 23.80 -10.82 21.94
CA ARG A 438 24.28 -9.97 20.83
C ARG A 438 23.52 -10.22 19.53
N GLU A 439 23.00 -11.43 19.32
CA GLU A 439 22.23 -11.79 18.13
C GLU A 439 20.80 -11.26 18.20
N GLY A 440 20.14 -11.39 19.36
CA GLY A 440 18.82 -10.80 19.57
C GLY A 440 18.82 -9.28 19.46
N GLU A 441 19.90 -8.61 19.89
CA GLU A 441 20.04 -7.17 19.71
C GLU A 441 20.26 -6.77 18.24
N LEU A 442 21.06 -7.55 17.49
CA LEU A 442 21.27 -7.29 16.06
C LEU A 442 19.96 -7.44 15.25
N ASP A 443 19.14 -8.43 15.59
CA ASP A 443 17.80 -8.61 15.01
C ASP A 443 16.88 -7.44 15.39
N ARG A 444 16.88 -7.01 16.66
CA ARG A 444 16.11 -5.83 17.12
C ARG A 444 16.49 -4.57 16.35
N LEU A 445 17.79 -4.25 16.25
CA LEU A 445 18.27 -3.06 15.52
C LEU A 445 17.89 -3.10 14.05
N THR A 446 17.98 -4.28 13.42
CA THR A 446 17.60 -4.48 12.01
C THR A 446 16.09 -4.30 11.81
N ARG A 447 15.26 -4.81 12.72
CA ARG A 447 13.80 -4.59 12.68
C ARG A 447 13.46 -3.12 12.94
N GLN A 448 14.05 -2.49 13.95
CA GLN A 448 13.78 -1.09 14.30
C GLN A 448 14.11 -0.10 13.17
N ALA A 449 15.14 -0.39 12.36
CA ALA A 449 15.49 0.45 11.21
C ALA A 449 14.55 0.27 10.01
N ARG A 450 14.05 -0.95 9.74
CA ARG A 450 13.21 -1.24 8.56
C ARG A 450 11.74 -0.87 8.74
N VAL A 451 11.27 -0.88 9.97
CA VAL A 451 9.83 -0.84 10.29
C VAL A 451 9.20 0.56 10.13
N ALA A 452 10.01 1.62 10.14
CA ALA A 452 9.57 3.00 9.86
C ALA A 452 10.29 3.62 8.64
N GLU A 453 10.91 2.79 7.80
CA GLU A 453 11.79 3.21 6.69
C GLU A 453 11.15 4.27 5.78
N ALA A 454 9.94 4.00 5.27
CA ALA A 454 9.25 4.91 4.35
C ALA A 454 8.90 6.28 4.98
N LEU A 455 8.49 6.28 6.25
CA LEU A 455 8.14 7.50 6.97
C LEU A 455 9.39 8.32 7.33
N GLU A 456 10.47 7.63 7.70
CA GLU A 456 11.76 8.23 7.99
C GLU A 456 12.36 8.90 6.75
N VAL A 457 12.40 8.20 5.60
CA VAL A 457 12.92 8.75 4.34
C VAL A 457 12.09 9.94 3.85
N ALA A 458 10.75 9.86 3.95
CA ALA A 458 9.88 10.98 3.60
C ALA A 458 10.16 12.21 4.46
N THR A 459 10.42 12.00 5.76
CA THR A 459 10.77 13.08 6.70
C THR A 459 12.13 13.69 6.33
N LEU A 460 13.16 12.87 6.05
CA LEU A 460 14.48 13.37 5.65
C LEU A 460 14.44 14.17 4.35
N ARG A 461 13.64 13.75 3.35
CA ARG A 461 13.42 14.52 2.11
C ARG A 461 12.74 15.86 2.38
N LYS A 462 11.72 15.89 3.25
CA LYS A 462 11.03 17.13 3.67
C LYS A 462 12.01 18.12 4.31
N ILE A 463 12.94 17.61 5.12
CA ILE A 463 13.96 18.39 5.83
C ILE A 463 14.98 19.00 4.85
N GLY A 464 15.16 18.40 3.67
CA GLY A 464 16.04 18.93 2.63
C GLY A 464 17.18 18.00 2.25
N LEU A 465 17.17 16.72 2.68
CA LEU A 465 18.08 15.72 2.14
C LEU A 465 17.73 15.42 0.68
N THR A 466 18.72 15.54 -0.20
CA THR A 466 18.57 15.36 -1.64
C THR A 466 19.49 14.27 -2.17
N ASP A 467 19.18 13.77 -3.37
CA ASP A 467 20.07 12.79 -4.01
C ASP A 467 21.35 13.46 -4.52
N GLY A 468 22.50 12.83 -4.27
CA GLY A 468 23.82 13.37 -4.57
C GLY A 468 24.55 13.96 -3.36
N ASP A 469 23.87 14.09 -2.21
CA ASP A 469 24.46 14.62 -0.99
C ASP A 469 25.57 13.71 -0.44
N CYS A 470 26.58 14.33 0.17
CA CYS A 470 27.52 13.66 1.06
C CYS A 470 26.89 13.57 2.46
N ILE A 471 26.54 12.36 2.88
CA ILE A 471 25.76 12.11 4.09
C ILE A 471 26.66 11.52 5.18
N LEU A 472 26.65 12.12 6.37
CA LEU A 472 27.14 11.48 7.59
C LEU A 472 26.00 10.71 8.28
N ASP A 473 26.21 9.43 8.56
CA ASP A 473 25.38 8.59 9.44
C ASP A 473 26.14 8.37 10.76
N LEU A 474 25.85 9.21 11.76
CA LEU A 474 26.53 9.20 13.06
C LEU A 474 25.87 8.17 13.99
N GLY A 475 26.67 7.22 14.50
CA GLY A 475 26.15 6.08 15.26
C GLY A 475 25.53 5.04 14.34
N SER A 476 26.17 4.75 13.20
CA SER A 476 25.60 3.92 12.13
C SER A 476 25.32 2.47 12.56
N GLY A 477 25.90 2.02 13.68
CA GLY A 477 25.72 0.66 14.19
C GLY A 477 26.07 -0.37 13.12
N PRO A 478 25.24 -1.40 12.89
CA PRO A 478 25.48 -2.41 11.86
C PRO A 478 25.11 -1.93 10.44
N GLY A 479 25.00 -0.61 10.21
CA GLY A 479 24.86 -0.01 8.89
C GLY A 479 23.47 -0.08 8.26
N VAL A 480 22.41 -0.44 8.99
CA VAL A 480 21.06 -0.61 8.39
C VAL A 480 20.54 0.71 7.85
N THR A 481 20.65 1.79 8.63
CA THR A 481 20.25 3.14 8.21
C THR A 481 21.11 3.61 7.04
N SER A 482 22.42 3.33 7.05
CA SER A 482 23.30 3.63 5.92
C SER A 482 22.84 2.95 4.63
N MET A 483 22.39 1.68 4.70
CA MET A 483 21.86 0.96 3.53
C MET A 483 20.52 1.54 3.05
N ILE A 484 19.68 1.99 3.97
CA ILE A 484 18.42 2.67 3.65
C ILE A 484 18.73 3.98 2.90
N LEU A 485 19.61 4.81 3.45
CA LEU A 485 20.04 6.07 2.82
C LEU A 485 20.63 5.82 1.43
N ALA A 486 21.55 4.85 1.30
CA ALA A 486 22.13 4.49 0.01
C ALA A 486 21.08 4.01 -1.01
N ARG A 487 19.99 3.39 -0.58
CA ARG A 487 18.96 2.87 -1.49
C ARG A 487 18.02 3.97 -1.99
N HIS A 488 17.62 4.88 -1.11
CA HIS A 488 16.65 5.95 -1.41
C HIS A 488 17.29 7.21 -2.00
N PHE A 489 18.62 7.35 -1.85
CA PHE A 489 19.43 8.43 -2.41
C PHE A 489 20.61 7.82 -3.19
N PRO A 490 20.35 7.28 -4.40
CA PRO A 490 21.30 6.44 -5.11
C PRO A 490 22.61 7.13 -5.53
N GLY A 491 22.57 8.44 -5.80
CA GLY A 491 23.72 9.28 -6.12
C GLY A 491 24.51 9.78 -4.91
N SER A 492 23.98 9.59 -3.70
CA SER A 492 24.62 10.06 -2.46
C SER A 492 25.78 9.17 -2.01
N ARG A 493 26.72 9.76 -1.28
CA ARG A 493 27.83 9.05 -0.61
C ARG A 493 27.60 9.04 0.89
N ILE A 494 27.70 7.87 1.51
CA ILE A 494 27.36 7.70 2.92
C ILE A 494 28.64 7.40 3.71
N HIS A 495 28.90 8.21 4.73
CA HIS A 495 29.96 8.00 5.69
C HIS A 495 29.34 7.61 7.03
N GLY A 496 29.46 6.33 7.41
CA GLY A 496 29.02 5.84 8.71
C GLY A 496 30.13 6.01 9.75
N VAL A 497 29.79 6.46 10.95
CA VAL A 497 30.73 6.55 12.07
C VAL A 497 30.21 5.70 13.22
N GLU A 498 30.99 4.71 13.61
CA GLU A 498 30.61 3.73 14.64
C GLU A 498 31.87 3.30 15.42
N PRO A 499 31.90 3.49 16.76
CA PRO A 499 33.08 3.19 17.55
C PRO A 499 33.38 1.69 17.64
N GLU A 500 32.39 0.81 17.54
CA GLU A 500 32.60 -0.62 17.75
C GLU A 500 32.97 -1.38 16.46
N ASP A 501 34.12 -2.06 16.50
CA ASP A 501 34.73 -2.78 15.38
C ASP A 501 33.81 -3.84 14.79
N ARG A 502 33.13 -4.60 15.67
CA ARG A 502 32.23 -5.67 15.24
C ARG A 502 31.01 -5.13 14.47
N LEU A 503 30.44 -4.01 14.91
CA LEU A 503 29.29 -3.41 14.24
C LEU A 503 29.70 -2.78 12.90
N ARG A 504 30.85 -2.10 12.86
CA ARG A 504 31.42 -1.60 11.60
C ARG A 504 31.68 -2.73 10.60
N HIS A 505 32.26 -3.85 11.02
CA HIS A 505 32.51 -4.97 10.11
C HIS A 505 31.21 -5.48 9.46
N LEU A 506 30.14 -5.63 10.25
CA LEU A 506 28.82 -6.00 9.73
C LEU A 506 28.26 -4.95 8.76
N ALA A 507 28.48 -3.66 9.05
CA ALA A 507 28.07 -2.56 8.20
C ALA A 507 28.81 -2.58 6.85
N GLU A 508 30.13 -2.85 6.88
CA GLU A 508 30.97 -3.02 5.69
C GLU A 508 30.57 -4.22 4.83
N GLU A 509 30.27 -5.37 5.46
CA GLU A 509 29.76 -6.56 4.75
C GLU A 509 28.43 -6.25 4.05
N ARG A 510 27.49 -5.62 4.75
CA ARG A 510 26.21 -5.19 4.17
C ARG A 510 26.40 -4.20 3.03
N ALA A 511 27.33 -3.26 3.16
CA ALA A 511 27.64 -2.30 2.10
C ALA A 511 28.21 -2.97 0.85
N LYS A 512 29.11 -3.94 1.03
CA LYS A 512 29.68 -4.72 -0.09
C LYS A 512 28.59 -5.48 -0.85
N GLU A 513 27.56 -5.97 -0.17
CA GLU A 513 26.47 -6.71 -0.78
C GLU A 513 25.39 -5.82 -1.40
N GLN A 514 25.00 -4.73 -0.72
CA GLN A 514 23.79 -3.97 -1.05
C GLN A 514 24.06 -2.64 -1.75
N CYS A 515 25.24 -2.04 -1.55
CA CYS A 515 25.59 -0.76 -2.16
C CYS A 515 27.12 -0.60 -2.38
N PRO A 516 27.73 -1.44 -3.24
CA PRO A 516 29.17 -1.46 -3.44
C PRO A 516 29.73 -0.07 -3.77
N GLY A 517 30.74 0.36 -3.00
CA GLY A 517 31.46 1.61 -3.23
C GLY A 517 30.74 2.90 -2.83
N ARG A 518 29.56 2.83 -2.20
CA ARG A 518 28.77 4.02 -1.81
C ARG A 518 28.78 4.33 -0.32
N CYS A 519 29.03 3.32 0.52
CA CYS A 519 29.17 3.50 1.96
C CYS A 519 30.62 3.28 2.39
N THR A 520 31.13 4.17 3.26
CA THR A 520 32.43 4.03 3.94
C THR A 520 32.21 4.17 5.44
N PHE A 521 32.74 3.23 6.23
CA PHE A 521 32.59 3.23 7.68
C PHE A 521 33.90 3.60 8.38
N HIS A 522 33.81 4.44 9.41
CA HIS A 522 34.98 4.99 10.11
C HIS A 522 34.95 4.68 11.60
N PRO A 523 36.11 4.36 12.22
CA PRO A 523 36.22 4.21 13.66
C PRO A 523 36.25 5.60 14.32
N GLY A 524 35.17 5.99 14.99
CA GLY A 524 35.07 7.28 15.66
C GLY A 524 33.91 7.33 16.64
N THR A 525 33.95 8.27 17.57
CA THR A 525 32.87 8.50 18.54
C THR A 525 32.07 9.74 18.16
N ALA A 526 30.91 9.93 18.80
CA ALA A 526 30.07 11.09 18.58
C ALA A 526 30.75 12.44 18.92
N GLN A 527 31.77 12.41 19.78
CA GLN A 527 32.54 13.58 20.23
C GLN A 527 33.84 13.78 19.44
N ALA A 528 34.16 12.90 18.50
CA ALA A 528 35.37 12.96 17.68
C ALA A 528 35.12 12.29 16.32
N ILE A 529 34.48 13.03 15.42
CA ILE A 529 34.06 12.51 14.11
C ILE A 529 35.26 12.51 13.15
N PRO A 530 35.69 11.35 12.60
CA PRO A 530 36.89 11.21 11.79
C PRO A 530 36.67 11.66 10.34
N LEU A 531 35.94 12.76 10.15
CA LEU A 531 35.74 13.43 8.87
C LEU A 531 36.32 14.85 8.92
N PRO A 532 36.82 15.38 7.78
CA PRO A 532 37.24 16.76 7.69
C PRO A 532 36.10 17.73 8.01
N ASP A 533 36.47 18.97 8.35
CA ASP A 533 35.53 20.07 8.47
C ASP A 533 34.80 20.28 7.13
N ASN A 534 33.51 20.62 7.19
CA ASN A 534 32.69 20.93 6.02
C ASN A 534 32.62 19.82 4.95
N HIS A 535 32.78 18.56 5.35
CA HIS A 535 32.80 17.41 4.45
C HIS A 535 31.41 16.93 4.03
N ALA A 536 30.43 17.01 4.92
CA ALA A 536 29.07 16.52 4.69
C ALA A 536 28.12 17.66 4.26
N ASP A 537 27.22 17.35 3.33
CA ASP A 537 26.07 18.19 2.98
C ASP A 537 24.94 18.01 4.01
N PHE A 538 24.79 16.78 4.50
CA PHE A 538 23.76 16.40 5.46
C PHE A 538 24.34 15.46 6.53
N SER A 539 24.14 15.79 7.80
CA SER A 539 24.52 14.92 8.92
C SER A 539 23.29 14.40 9.64
N TYR A 540 23.22 13.10 9.82
CA TYR A 540 22.09 12.41 10.43
C TYR A 540 22.53 11.59 11.64
N ALA A 541 21.83 11.74 12.76
CA ALA A 541 21.99 10.89 13.94
C ALA A 541 20.64 10.29 14.32
N ARG A 542 20.58 8.95 14.34
CA ARG A 542 19.34 8.21 14.57
C ARG A 542 19.44 7.39 15.86
N LEU A 543 18.56 7.67 16.82
CA LEU A 543 18.46 6.99 18.12
C LEU A 543 19.78 6.95 18.89
N LEU A 544 20.58 8.00 18.72
CA LEU A 544 21.93 8.10 19.28
C LEU A 544 21.98 9.03 20.49
N PHE A 545 21.30 10.17 20.45
CA PHE A 545 21.39 11.23 21.46
C PHE A 545 20.86 10.79 22.82
N GLN A 546 19.92 9.85 22.85
CA GLN A 546 19.47 9.19 24.07
C GLN A 546 20.60 8.45 24.81
N HIS A 547 21.71 8.16 24.15
CA HIS A 547 22.83 7.40 24.72
C HIS A 547 24.05 8.26 25.09
N ILE A 548 24.07 9.52 24.66
CA ILE A 548 25.24 10.41 24.77
C ILE A 548 25.16 11.28 26.03
N PRO A 549 26.22 11.34 26.85
CA PRO A 549 26.25 12.17 28.07
C PRO A 549 26.36 13.67 27.81
N ASP A 550 27.02 14.06 26.71
CA ASP A 550 27.31 15.44 26.35
C ASP A 550 26.75 15.78 24.94
N PRO A 551 25.42 15.91 24.78
CA PRO A 551 24.77 16.07 23.47
C PRO A 551 25.20 17.35 22.74
N LEU A 552 25.55 18.43 23.45
CA LEU A 552 26.03 19.66 22.84
C LEU A 552 27.40 19.47 22.18
N VAL A 553 28.29 18.67 22.78
CA VAL A 553 29.62 18.38 22.19
C VAL A 553 29.46 17.58 20.90
N CYS A 554 28.57 16.57 20.92
CA CYS A 554 28.22 15.82 19.72
C CYS A 554 27.66 16.73 18.62
N LEU A 555 26.74 17.61 18.98
CA LEU A 555 26.11 18.50 18.02
C LEU A 555 27.08 19.53 17.42
N GLU A 556 28.05 20.03 18.19
CA GLU A 556 29.15 20.86 17.68
C GLU A 556 30.07 20.09 16.72
N GLU A 557 30.36 18.82 17.00
CA GLU A 557 31.13 17.98 16.07
C GLU A 557 30.37 17.70 14.78
N MET A 558 29.06 17.40 14.86
CA MET A 558 28.20 17.28 13.69
C MET A 558 28.16 18.59 12.89
N LYS A 559 28.11 19.73 13.58
CA LYS A 559 28.19 21.06 12.95
C LYS A 559 29.52 21.26 12.23
N ARG A 560 30.65 20.93 12.85
CA ARG A 560 32.00 21.08 12.29
C ARG A 560 32.16 20.34 10.96
N VAL A 561 31.69 19.09 10.90
CA VAL A 561 31.83 18.25 9.69
C VAL A 561 30.80 18.57 8.63
N THR A 562 29.74 19.31 8.95
CA THR A 562 28.71 19.70 7.99
C THR A 562 29.06 21.06 7.40
N ARG A 563 29.04 21.18 6.08
CA ARG A 563 29.42 22.45 5.44
C ARG A 563 28.48 23.61 5.80
N PRO A 564 28.90 24.88 5.63
CA PRO A 564 28.00 26.01 5.71
C PRO A 564 26.83 25.84 4.73
N GLY A 565 25.62 26.13 5.20
CA GLY A 565 24.37 25.87 4.48
C GLY A 565 23.95 24.39 4.40
N GLY A 566 24.73 23.48 4.98
CA GLY A 566 24.35 22.07 5.15
C GLY A 566 23.43 21.86 6.35
N ILE A 567 22.82 20.68 6.44
CA ILE A 567 21.78 20.38 7.44
C ILE A 567 22.27 19.33 8.43
N VAL A 568 22.02 19.56 9.72
CA VAL A 568 22.16 18.56 10.77
C VAL A 568 20.78 18.13 11.24
N CYS A 569 20.53 16.83 11.28
CA CYS A 569 19.25 16.24 11.65
C CYS A 569 19.45 15.16 12.73
N ILE A 570 18.61 15.18 13.76
CA ILE A 570 18.57 14.20 14.84
C ILE A 570 17.17 13.62 14.91
N LEU A 571 17.07 12.29 14.87
CA LEU A 571 15.85 11.55 15.15
C LEU A 571 16.04 10.76 16.45
N ASP A 572 15.25 11.04 17.48
CA ASP A 572 15.32 10.31 18.75
C ASP A 572 13.95 10.16 19.45
N VAL A 573 13.92 9.47 20.59
CA VAL A 573 12.68 9.14 21.33
C VAL A 573 12.47 10.03 22.55
N ASP A 574 11.23 10.04 23.03
CA ASP A 574 10.90 10.52 24.37
C ASP A 574 9.89 9.57 25.06
N ASP A 575 10.36 8.84 26.07
CA ASP A 575 9.54 7.85 26.79
C ASP A 575 8.33 8.45 27.51
N GLY A 576 8.36 9.74 27.82
CA GLY A 576 7.22 10.45 28.41
C GLY A 576 6.04 10.60 27.45
N THR A 577 6.22 10.20 26.19
CA THR A 577 5.17 10.20 25.16
C THR A 577 4.63 8.80 24.85
N ILE A 578 4.97 7.80 25.67
CA ILE A 578 4.42 6.46 25.50
C ILE A 578 2.99 6.41 26.05
N PHE A 579 2.03 6.26 25.15
CA PHE A 579 0.61 6.09 25.49
C PHE A 579 0.21 4.63 25.31
N ILE A 580 -0.57 4.09 26.26
CA ILE A 580 -1.03 2.70 26.25
C ILE A 580 -2.50 2.67 26.67
N HIS A 581 -3.34 1.97 25.92
CA HIS A 581 -4.75 1.72 26.20
C HIS A 581 -5.07 0.21 26.05
N PRO A 582 -5.80 -0.41 27.01
CA PRO A 582 -6.16 0.15 28.31
C PRO A 582 -4.92 0.51 29.13
N VAL A 583 -5.01 1.59 29.90
CA VAL A 583 -3.88 2.14 30.66
C VAL A 583 -3.35 1.08 31.62
N ALA A 584 -2.02 0.93 31.68
CA ALA A 584 -1.32 0.23 32.74
C ALA A 584 -0.90 1.29 33.78
N PRO A 585 -1.62 1.47 34.91
CA PRO A 585 -1.35 2.54 35.87
C PRO A 585 0.08 2.55 36.42
N GLU A 586 0.71 1.37 36.46
CA GLU A 586 2.06 1.16 36.97
C GLU A 586 3.15 1.54 35.94
N TRP A 587 2.79 1.72 34.67
CA TRP A 587 3.73 2.05 33.60
C TRP A 587 4.55 3.29 33.92
N GLY A 588 3.91 4.35 34.42
CA GLY A 588 4.62 5.59 34.76
C GLY A 588 5.70 5.41 35.83
N ALA A 589 5.56 4.44 36.74
CA ALA A 589 6.60 4.15 37.74
C ALA A 589 7.77 3.38 37.11
N VAL A 590 7.48 2.40 36.25
CA VAL A 590 8.48 1.62 35.52
C VAL A 590 9.26 2.51 34.54
N GLU A 591 8.56 3.34 33.78
CA GLU A 591 9.15 4.33 32.85
C GLU A 591 10.15 5.23 33.57
N ARG A 592 9.76 5.88 34.67
CA ARG A 592 10.68 6.73 35.45
C ARG A 592 11.90 5.98 35.96
N ARG A 593 11.78 4.69 36.25
CA ARG A 593 12.89 3.86 36.68
C ARG A 593 13.84 3.52 35.53
N VAL A 594 13.32 3.17 34.35
CA VAL A 594 14.11 3.03 33.12
C VAL A 594 14.88 4.33 32.83
N ALA A 595 14.20 5.48 32.88
CA ALA A 595 14.81 6.78 32.66
C ALA A 595 15.94 7.07 33.66
N ARG A 596 15.73 6.83 34.97
CA ARG A 596 16.77 6.99 35.99
C ARG A 596 17.96 6.05 35.78
N ALA A 597 17.70 4.78 35.46
CA ALA A 597 18.76 3.80 35.24
C ALA A 597 19.65 4.19 34.04
N GLN A 598 19.05 4.71 32.96
CA GLN A 598 19.80 5.19 31.81
C GLN A 598 20.54 6.50 32.09
N ALA A 599 19.91 7.43 32.82
CA ALA A 599 20.56 8.66 33.27
C ALA A 599 21.79 8.42 34.13
N ALA A 600 21.74 7.41 35.02
CA ALA A 600 22.89 7.00 35.83
C ALA A 600 24.08 6.49 34.99
N SER A 601 23.82 6.04 33.76
CA SER A 601 24.82 5.57 32.80
C SER A 601 25.17 6.62 31.73
N GLY A 602 24.73 7.86 31.90
CA GLY A 602 25.03 8.96 30.97
C GLY A 602 24.10 9.09 29.76
N GLY A 603 22.96 8.39 29.72
CA GLY A 603 21.95 8.56 28.68
C GLY A 603 20.74 9.37 29.14
N ASP A 604 19.75 9.55 28.25
CA ASP A 604 18.53 10.30 28.53
C ASP A 604 17.35 9.76 27.73
N ARG A 605 16.36 9.17 28.42
CA ARG A 605 15.13 8.66 27.78
C ARG A 605 14.11 9.76 27.45
N HIS A 606 14.35 11.00 27.88
CA HIS A 606 13.52 12.17 27.60
C HIS A 606 14.29 13.17 26.73
N VAL A 607 15.15 12.67 25.84
CA VAL A 607 16.01 13.52 25.02
C VAL A 607 15.22 14.25 23.93
N GLY A 608 14.16 13.63 23.38
CA GLY A 608 13.35 14.19 22.30
C GLY A 608 12.83 15.60 22.60
N ARG A 609 12.27 15.83 23.79
CA ARG A 609 11.77 17.17 24.20
C ARG A 609 12.85 18.24 24.35
N LYS A 610 14.14 17.86 24.35
CA LYS A 610 15.29 18.76 24.58
C LYS A 610 16.00 19.13 23.28
N LEU A 611 15.73 18.44 22.18
CA LEU A 611 16.47 18.59 20.92
C LEU A 611 16.44 20.03 20.38
N LEU A 612 15.28 20.70 20.36
CA LEU A 612 15.19 22.12 19.95
C LEU A 612 16.14 23.01 20.75
N GLY A 613 16.22 22.79 22.06
CA GLY A 613 17.11 23.56 22.95
C GLY A 613 18.59 23.29 22.68
N PHE A 614 18.95 22.07 22.23
CA PHE A 614 20.32 21.76 21.84
C PHE A 614 20.74 22.48 20.55
N PHE A 615 19.88 22.51 19.53
CA PHE A 615 20.13 23.25 18.29
C PHE A 615 20.22 24.76 18.53
N ASP A 616 19.37 25.31 19.39
CA ASP A 616 19.40 26.74 19.75
C ASP A 616 20.71 27.10 20.47
N ALA A 617 21.12 26.28 21.45
CA ALA A 617 22.34 26.50 22.22
C ALA A 617 23.64 26.42 21.39
N THR A 618 23.63 25.67 20.28
CA THR A 618 24.77 25.48 19.37
C THR A 618 24.74 26.45 18.18
N GLY A 619 23.76 27.36 18.13
CA GLY A 619 23.71 28.44 17.15
C GLY A 619 23.48 27.97 15.72
N PHE A 620 22.58 27.00 15.52
CA PHE A 620 22.04 26.68 14.20
C PHE A 620 21.03 27.73 13.76
N SER A 621 20.78 27.78 12.45
CA SER A 621 19.73 28.59 11.83
C SER A 621 18.60 27.70 11.31
N ASP A 622 17.41 28.26 11.07
CA ASP A 622 16.23 27.50 10.59
C ASP A 622 15.97 26.22 11.39
N ILE A 623 15.90 26.37 12.71
CA ILE A 623 15.73 25.25 13.63
C ILE A 623 14.25 24.84 13.63
N GLN A 624 14.00 23.57 13.35
CA GLN A 624 12.65 22.99 13.38
C GLN A 624 12.66 21.65 14.12
N LEU A 625 11.48 21.26 14.60
CA LEU A 625 11.25 19.96 15.19
C LEU A 625 9.89 19.43 14.76
N ASP A 626 9.91 18.26 14.16
CA ASP A 626 8.74 17.46 13.82
C ASP A 626 8.56 16.33 14.86
N VAL A 627 7.30 15.95 15.11
CA VAL A 627 6.97 14.82 15.99
C VAL A 627 6.21 13.79 15.17
N VAL A 628 6.75 12.58 15.11
CA VAL A 628 6.24 11.48 14.29
C VAL A 628 5.74 10.36 15.20
N PRO A 629 4.43 10.12 15.31
CA PRO A 629 3.90 9.04 16.14
C PRO A 629 4.15 7.69 15.46
N VAL A 630 4.68 6.74 16.23
CA VAL A 630 4.74 5.32 15.87
C VAL A 630 3.70 4.60 16.71
N THR A 631 2.82 3.82 16.08
CA THR A 631 1.66 3.22 16.76
C THR A 631 1.55 1.71 16.57
N THR A 632 0.79 1.03 17.43
CA THR A 632 0.45 -0.39 17.27
C THR A 632 -0.34 -0.69 16.00
N GLN A 633 -1.02 0.31 15.42
CA GLN A 633 -1.72 0.18 14.14
C GLN A 633 -0.74 0.15 12.97
N MET A 634 0.38 0.86 13.08
CA MET A 634 1.42 0.87 12.05
C MET A 634 2.27 -0.39 12.08
N LEU A 635 2.61 -0.89 13.27
CA LEU A 635 3.62 -1.95 13.43
C LEU A 635 3.02 -3.32 13.78
N GLY A 636 1.77 -3.35 14.22
CA GLY A 636 1.20 -4.50 14.91
C GLY A 636 1.62 -4.57 16.40
N PRO A 637 0.77 -5.14 17.28
CA PRO A 637 1.01 -5.16 18.74
C PRO A 637 2.31 -5.82 19.18
N ALA A 638 2.65 -6.97 18.60
CA ALA A 638 3.81 -7.75 19.00
C ALA A 638 5.12 -7.03 18.64
N LEU A 639 5.21 -6.53 17.41
CA LEU A 639 6.39 -5.83 16.91
C LEU A 639 6.56 -4.46 17.56
N PHE A 640 5.46 -3.71 17.76
CA PHE A 640 5.49 -2.49 18.57
C PHE A 640 6.06 -2.77 19.96
N PHE A 641 5.57 -3.84 20.61
CA PHE A 641 6.03 -4.18 21.95
C PHE A 641 7.54 -4.47 21.98
N ASP A 642 8.03 -5.27 21.03
CA ASP A 642 9.43 -5.65 20.99
C ASP A 642 10.36 -4.46 20.69
N ILE A 643 9.94 -3.52 19.85
CA ILE A 643 10.71 -2.31 19.53
C ILE A 643 10.71 -1.34 20.71
N VAL A 644 9.54 -0.99 21.23
CA VAL A 644 9.38 0.08 22.24
C VAL A 644 9.80 -0.37 23.63
N PHE A 645 9.48 -1.62 24.01
CA PHE A 645 9.74 -2.12 25.36
C PHE A 645 10.92 -3.10 25.45
N GLY A 646 11.40 -3.65 24.32
CA GLY A 646 12.49 -4.63 24.33
C GLY A 646 13.78 -4.09 24.95
N PHE A 647 14.25 -2.92 24.49
CA PHE A 647 15.45 -2.27 25.04
C PHE A 647 15.29 -1.96 26.53
N LYS A 648 14.12 -1.46 26.95
CA LYS A 648 13.84 -1.08 28.33
C LYS A 648 13.95 -2.27 29.30
N GLN A 649 13.44 -3.43 28.88
CA GLN A 649 13.57 -4.67 29.66
C GLN A 649 15.02 -5.11 29.81
N GLN A 650 15.79 -5.09 28.71
CA GLN A 650 17.21 -5.44 28.75
C GLN A 650 18.00 -4.47 29.62
N HIS A 651 17.70 -3.18 29.54
CA HIS A 651 18.38 -2.13 30.29
C HIS A 651 18.20 -2.30 31.80
N LEU A 652 16.97 -2.51 32.26
CA LEU A 652 16.69 -2.79 33.68
C LEU A 652 17.41 -4.05 34.18
N LYS A 653 17.43 -5.12 33.38
CA LYS A 653 18.17 -6.35 33.71
C LYS A 653 19.67 -6.09 33.87
N ARG A 654 20.29 -5.29 33.01
CA ARG A 654 21.71 -4.92 33.10
C ARG A 654 22.04 -4.10 34.33
N CYS A 655 21.13 -3.21 34.72
CA CYS A 655 21.30 -2.37 35.89
C CYS A 655 20.94 -3.07 37.21
N ASN A 656 20.62 -4.37 37.17
CA ASN A 656 20.13 -5.15 38.30
C ASN A 656 18.89 -4.53 38.99
N ASP A 657 18.05 -3.87 38.18
CA ASP A 657 16.81 -3.20 38.60
C ASP A 657 15.58 -3.87 37.97
N TRP A 658 15.67 -5.19 37.81
CA TRP A 658 14.63 -6.06 37.27
C TRP A 658 14.10 -6.97 38.38
N ASP A 659 12.84 -6.74 38.78
CA ASP A 659 12.12 -7.52 39.80
C ASP A 659 10.85 -8.16 39.22
N ASP A 660 10.20 -9.02 40.02
CA ASP A 660 8.98 -9.72 39.61
C ASP A 660 7.81 -8.77 39.31
N GLU A 661 7.73 -7.63 40.01
CA GLU A 661 6.71 -6.61 39.77
C GLU A 661 6.88 -5.96 38.39
N THR A 662 8.13 -5.64 38.02
CA THR A 662 8.54 -5.15 36.71
C THR A 662 8.15 -6.12 35.61
N ALA A 663 8.51 -7.40 35.79
CA ALA A 663 8.21 -8.45 34.83
C ALA A 663 6.70 -8.59 34.63
N ALA A 664 5.93 -8.49 35.72
CA ALA A 664 4.47 -8.50 35.67
C ALA A 664 3.89 -7.31 34.89
N VAL A 665 4.44 -6.09 35.04
CA VAL A 665 4.01 -4.92 34.27
C VAL A 665 4.24 -5.11 32.78
N PHE A 666 5.44 -5.52 32.35
CA PHE A 666 5.72 -5.77 30.92
C PHE A 666 4.83 -6.89 30.34
N SER A 667 4.59 -7.96 31.11
CA SER A 667 3.67 -9.04 30.72
C SER A 667 2.23 -8.53 30.57
N ARG A 668 1.75 -7.69 31.51
CA ARG A 668 0.43 -7.05 31.42
C ARG A 668 0.31 -6.16 30.20
N ILE A 669 1.32 -5.33 29.90
CA ILE A 669 1.34 -4.48 28.70
C ILE A 669 1.27 -5.36 27.45
N ARG A 670 2.09 -6.41 27.35
CA ARG A 670 2.09 -7.33 26.20
C ARG A 670 0.74 -8.00 26.00
N SER A 671 0.12 -8.47 27.09
CA SER A 671 -1.21 -9.06 27.07
C SER A 671 -2.29 -8.05 26.70
N ALA A 672 -2.20 -6.82 27.22
CA ALA A 672 -3.16 -5.75 26.93
C ALA A 672 -3.14 -5.38 25.45
N LEU A 673 -1.96 -5.23 24.85
CA LEU A 673 -1.81 -4.89 23.43
C LEU A 673 -2.37 -5.95 22.48
N GLY A 674 -2.47 -7.21 22.92
CA GLY A 674 -3.08 -8.29 22.14
C GLY A 674 -4.62 -8.31 22.17
N LYS A 675 -5.27 -7.44 22.96
CA LYS A 675 -6.74 -7.41 23.08
C LYS A 675 -7.37 -6.51 22.02
N PRO A 676 -8.59 -6.84 21.54
CA PRO A 676 -9.36 -5.95 20.69
C PRO A 676 -9.57 -4.58 21.35
N GLY A 677 -9.38 -3.50 20.59
CA GLY A 677 -9.50 -2.12 21.09
C GLY A 677 -8.28 -1.59 21.85
N ALA A 678 -7.20 -2.38 21.97
CA ALA A 678 -5.96 -1.90 22.54
C ALA A 678 -5.20 -0.98 21.56
N PHE A 679 -4.59 0.06 22.10
CA PHE A 679 -3.80 1.03 21.34
C PHE A 679 -2.55 1.38 22.12
N ALA A 680 -1.41 1.47 21.44
CA ALA A 680 -0.27 2.17 22.01
C ALA A 680 0.48 2.96 20.95
N SER A 681 1.20 3.97 21.42
CA SER A 681 2.02 4.84 20.59
C SER A 681 3.23 5.37 21.34
N GLU A 682 4.33 5.57 20.63
CA GLU A 682 5.53 6.29 21.08
C GLU A 682 5.82 7.36 20.03
N ASN A 683 6.19 8.58 20.45
CA ASN A 683 6.54 9.64 19.51
C ASN A 683 8.06 9.67 19.26
N MET A 684 8.41 9.78 17.98
CA MET A 684 9.77 10.07 17.52
C MET A 684 9.89 11.58 17.30
N PHE A 685 10.96 12.18 17.80
CA PHE A 685 11.25 13.60 17.67
C PHE A 685 12.34 13.76 16.62
N VAL A 686 12.04 14.52 15.56
CA VAL A 686 12.96 14.79 14.45
C VAL A 686 13.29 16.27 14.47
N ALA A 687 14.46 16.62 14.99
CA ALA A 687 14.92 17.99 15.06
C ALA A 687 16.02 18.23 14.03
N HIS A 688 15.98 19.38 13.35
CA HIS A 688 17.02 19.75 12.42
C HIS A 688 17.33 21.25 12.47
N GLY A 689 18.50 21.61 11.96
CA GLY A 689 18.94 22.98 11.80
C GLY A 689 20.02 23.09 10.73
N MET A 690 20.09 24.26 10.10
CA MET A 690 21.06 24.58 9.07
C MET A 690 22.31 25.23 9.70
N VAL A 691 23.49 24.76 9.28
CA VAL A 691 24.77 25.36 9.65
C VAL A 691 24.85 26.75 9.01
N GLY A 692 25.12 27.78 9.81
CA GLY A 692 25.23 29.16 9.32
C GLY A 692 26.33 29.33 8.27
N GLU A 693 26.16 30.33 7.41
CA GLU A 693 27.14 30.72 6.37
C GLU A 693 28.51 31.15 6.90
#